data_AF-A0A1M5IG17-F1
#
_entry.id   AF-A0A1M5IG17-F1
#
_cell.length_a   1.000
_cell.length_b   1.000
_cell.length_c   1.000
_cell.angle_alpha   90.00
_cell.angle_beta   90.00
_cell.angle_gamma   90.00
#
_symmetry.space_group_name_H-M   'P 1'
#
loop_
_entity.id
_entity.type
_entity.pdbx_description
1 polymer ?
#
loop_
_entity_poly.entity_id
_entity_poly.type
_entity_poly.pdbx_seq_one_letter_code
_entity_poly.pdbx_strand_id
1 'polypeptide(L)'
;MNSYRTYVKGRRYAQGWILFMLLAGMANLLQAQDTGMGRADTLGRGMTGGAGQQGPPGERGGTGQQGVAPVPEQEGQINFQSSDSLVFVFDTSRTATLYGSASVSHSAGQLKAGKVSLNLDQNIVSADTQTPQDTLSQPVLIRENDEVRSNRIDFNYQTEKGRFEVARVNIQDGRVTGTRVKKTGPHVVFLEDAIYSTCMLDHPHYYIKAARMKVVDEEKIFFERARLFILDIPYPLVFPFGYLPGKFDRKQSGLLEPTYAFQNKQTRGLGLQNLGWFQYFNDYITAQASMDIFTSGSYFVDAQTNYRVRNKFDGSIQIGYSNDNSGLEPTDPGYQTTVQKRLAISHRQDFSPYASFNSNINLRTADYFQQNSYDPTDRAETSTSSNVNYRYRHPENLYNFDISVRQNQNFKTNVTRLSGPDMNFSLKRFSPFENEQTTSENQNWYENISVSYQNTFDSEFDYRPTRADSARYNWFEALMDPDKYQEATGENEHYQYGFQQQADISLGQILNSRFLNLSANANYNEYWFPTTTLKSFNADSNEVEERRVRGFTTARDFSTGLSFSTTVYGLMNAKIGKLQSFRHTLRPSLSLSYRPDFSSDFWGFYRTVQTDTTRQADGTVPTRRYSIFENEVFRGPGRGEQRSLGFSINNTFEAKQVKRDSTGEKQENVIRLIDQLNMSSSYNFAADSLKLADLNTSFSARIIDGMSIRASANFNFYERNEQGNKIDRFLLPNSGKPFEMTRFSASTSYSFDWGRSGGLQTSNRDPYFPANYDPLNQRIFHPVDPHFNTQPVQEFNSPFSFSVNFSYRWNLNPTGSNRTSATINANNINLKLTPRWDFRTQIGYDFVRKELTPSQFSLNRSMHCWNLSFTMNPFGESQYYFFSLRIDAGQLQGIIQKLPILNNLERSSTPTGRGAPRGFR
;
A
#
# COMPACT_ATOMS: atom_id res chain seq x y z
N MET A 1 -43.86 47.97 -35.12
CA MET A 1 -44.41 47.40 -33.87
C MET A 1 -43.24 47.00 -32.99
N ASN A 2 -43.04 47.80 -31.95
CA ASN A 2 -42.21 47.72 -30.73
C ASN A 2 -40.94 46.86 -30.70
N SER A 3 -39.75 47.33 -30.28
CA SER A 3 -39.11 48.66 -30.16
C SER A 3 -37.71 48.45 -29.53
N TYR A 4 -36.69 49.11 -30.10
CA TYR A 4 -35.47 49.65 -29.44
C TYR A 4 -34.45 48.69 -28.78
N ARG A 5 -33.12 48.84 -28.80
CA ARG A 5 -32.09 49.75 -29.39
C ARG A 5 -30.73 49.08 -29.05
N THR A 6 -29.86 48.63 -29.95
CA THR A 6 -28.72 49.32 -30.62
C THR A 6 -27.54 49.85 -29.76
N TYR A 7 -26.31 49.54 -30.24
CA TYR A 7 -24.97 50.19 -30.10
C TYR A 7 -24.10 49.92 -28.83
N VAL A 8 -22.74 49.76 -28.83
CA VAL A 8 -21.67 49.42 -29.81
C VAL A 8 -20.27 49.59 -29.15
N LYS A 9 -19.27 48.78 -29.60
CA LYS A 9 -17.79 48.95 -29.63
C LYS A 9 -16.97 49.24 -28.35
N GLY A 10 -15.85 48.51 -28.22
CA GLY A 10 -14.64 49.05 -27.57
C GLY A 10 -13.54 48.03 -27.19
N ARG A 11 -12.62 47.77 -28.12
CA ARG A 11 -11.33 47.06 -28.01
C ARG A 11 -10.49 47.32 -26.72
N ARG A 12 -9.82 46.26 -26.21
CA ARG A 12 -8.35 46.00 -26.07
C ARG A 12 -7.80 45.60 -24.67
N TYR A 13 -7.05 44.49 -24.70
CA TYR A 13 -5.97 43.97 -23.81
C TYR A 13 -6.30 43.75 -22.32
N ALA A 14 -6.51 42.53 -21.82
CA ALA A 14 -5.56 41.40 -21.66
C ALA A 14 -4.43 41.68 -20.66
N GLN A 15 -4.60 41.24 -19.42
CA GLN A 15 -3.56 40.68 -18.54
C GLN A 15 -4.17 40.14 -17.23
N GLY A 16 -3.88 38.87 -16.91
CA GLY A 16 -3.75 38.38 -15.53
C GLY A 16 -4.98 37.93 -14.75
N TRP A 17 -5.77 36.95 -15.21
CA TRP A 17 -6.76 36.27 -14.35
C TRP A 17 -6.86 34.76 -14.65
N ILE A 18 -5.76 34.02 -14.45
CA ILE A 18 -5.76 32.55 -14.37
C ILE A 18 -4.79 32.14 -13.25
N LEU A 19 -5.18 32.40 -12.00
CA LEU A 19 -4.55 31.78 -10.83
C LEU A 19 -5.42 31.86 -9.56
N PHE A 20 -6.43 32.73 -9.54
CA PHE A 20 -7.30 32.91 -8.37
C PHE A 20 -8.44 31.88 -8.25
N MET A 21 -8.64 30.98 -9.22
CA MET A 21 -9.70 29.96 -9.16
C MET A 21 -9.33 28.68 -8.38
N LEU A 22 -8.09 28.52 -7.92
CA LEU A 22 -7.66 27.32 -7.18
C LEU A 22 -7.82 27.42 -5.64
N LEU A 23 -8.23 28.58 -5.10
CA LEU A 23 -8.39 28.80 -3.66
C LEU A 23 -9.79 29.26 -3.21
N ALA A 24 -10.74 29.46 -4.14
CA ALA A 24 -12.09 29.96 -3.83
C ALA A 24 -13.23 28.93 -4.02
N GLY A 25 -12.90 27.64 -4.18
CA GLY A 25 -13.89 26.58 -4.47
C GLY A 25 -14.52 25.88 -3.26
N MET A 26 -14.29 26.34 -2.01
CA MET A 26 -14.81 25.67 -0.80
C MET A 26 -15.94 26.42 -0.07
N ALA A 27 -16.41 27.55 -0.58
CA ALA A 27 -17.51 28.28 0.03
C ALA A 27 -18.52 28.71 -1.04
N ASN A 28 -19.48 27.84 -1.35
CA ASN A 28 -20.83 28.11 -1.87
C ASN A 28 -21.30 26.93 -2.73
N LEU A 29 -21.97 25.96 -2.10
CA LEU A 29 -22.95 25.06 -2.73
C LEU A 29 -23.66 24.28 -1.61
N LEU A 30 -24.47 25.00 -0.85
CA LEU A 30 -25.48 24.44 0.05
C LEU A 30 -26.75 25.24 -0.19
N GLN A 31 -27.44 24.94 -1.30
CA GLN A 31 -28.83 25.36 -1.49
C GLN A 31 -29.47 24.52 -2.61
N ALA A 32 -30.59 23.87 -2.24
CA ALA A 32 -31.59 23.21 -3.07
C ALA A 32 -31.14 21.92 -3.80
N GLN A 33 -31.95 20.86 -3.93
CA GLN A 33 -33.40 20.79 -3.86
C GLN A 33 -33.84 19.36 -3.51
N ASP A 34 -34.81 19.30 -2.63
CA ASP A 34 -35.56 18.15 -2.16
C ASP A 34 -36.56 17.75 -3.27
N THR A 35 -36.48 16.51 -3.77
CA THR A 35 -37.58 15.90 -4.53
C THR A 35 -37.70 14.44 -4.14
N GLY A 36 -38.70 14.18 -3.29
CA GLY A 36 -39.16 12.85 -2.98
C GLY A 36 -39.89 12.20 -4.16
N MET A 37 -39.71 10.90 -4.28
CA MET A 37 -40.71 10.00 -4.84
C MET A 37 -40.78 8.76 -3.95
N GLY A 38 -41.92 8.61 -3.28
CA GLY A 38 -42.31 7.40 -2.58
C GLY A 38 -43.05 6.43 -3.49
N ARG A 39 -42.97 5.14 -3.13
CA ARG A 39 -43.91 4.01 -3.33
C ARG A 39 -43.08 2.72 -3.23
N ALA A 40 -43.53 1.61 -2.67
CA ALA A 40 -44.64 1.25 -1.80
C ALA A 40 -44.33 -0.21 -1.37
N ASP A 41 -44.62 -0.57 -0.13
CA ASP A 41 -44.62 -1.96 0.34
C ASP A 41 -45.62 -2.81 -0.44
N THR A 42 -45.25 -4.07 -0.73
CA THR A 42 -46.22 -5.18 -0.82
C THR A 42 -45.62 -6.50 -0.33
N LEU A 43 -46.42 -7.15 0.52
CA LEU A 43 -46.23 -8.46 1.14
C LEU A 43 -46.43 -9.64 0.17
N GLY A 44 -45.70 -10.73 0.43
CA GLY A 44 -46.30 -12.06 0.67
C GLY A 44 -46.56 -13.03 -0.50
N ARG A 45 -45.82 -14.16 -0.49
CA ARG A 45 -46.15 -15.57 -0.85
C ARG A 45 -44.85 -16.25 -1.30
N GLY A 46 -44.39 -17.39 -0.77
CA GLY A 46 -45.11 -18.56 -0.29
C GLY A 46 -45.31 -19.53 -1.45
N MET A 47 -44.36 -20.45 -1.70
CA MET A 47 -44.58 -21.67 -2.47
C MET A 47 -43.61 -22.79 -2.07
N THR A 48 -44.22 -23.89 -1.67
CA THR A 48 -43.72 -25.22 -1.31
C THR A 48 -43.67 -26.17 -2.51
N GLY A 49 -42.82 -27.19 -2.43
CA GLY A 49 -42.90 -28.45 -3.19
C GLY A 49 -41.50 -29.06 -3.36
N GLY A 50 -41.16 -30.29 -3.03
CA GLY A 50 -41.93 -31.47 -2.62
C GLY A 50 -41.42 -32.72 -3.37
N ALA A 51 -41.23 -33.82 -2.62
CA ALA A 51 -40.92 -35.22 -3.02
C ALA A 51 -39.44 -35.58 -3.33
N GLY A 52 -38.85 -36.69 -2.89
CA GLY A 52 -39.32 -37.85 -2.10
C GLY A 52 -38.67 -39.18 -2.57
N GLN A 53 -38.40 -40.10 -1.62
CA GLN A 53 -38.08 -41.56 -1.73
C GLN A 53 -36.63 -42.00 -2.06
N GLN A 54 -36.05 -43.13 -1.57
CA GLN A 54 -36.26 -44.17 -0.53
C GLN A 54 -34.95 -45.02 -0.54
N GLY A 55 -34.26 -45.25 0.60
CA GLY A 55 -34.01 -46.56 1.29
C GLY A 55 -33.00 -47.55 0.62
N PRO A 56 -32.26 -48.48 1.32
CA PRO A 56 -32.22 -48.84 2.76
C PRO A 56 -30.79 -48.93 3.39
N PRO A 57 -30.65 -49.10 4.73
CA PRO A 57 -29.39 -49.49 5.39
C PRO A 57 -29.37 -50.96 5.86
N GLY A 58 -28.21 -51.61 5.79
CA GLY A 58 -27.95 -52.96 6.29
C GLY A 58 -27.17 -52.95 7.60
N GLU A 59 -27.66 -53.71 8.58
CA GLU A 59 -27.12 -53.94 9.93
C GLU A 59 -25.82 -54.77 9.97
N ARG A 60 -24.98 -54.56 11.00
CA ARG A 60 -24.64 -55.59 12.03
C ARG A 60 -23.56 -55.13 13.04
N GLY A 61 -23.92 -55.25 14.35
CA GLY A 61 -23.10 -55.57 15.54
C GLY A 61 -22.00 -54.57 15.93
N GLY A 62 -21.93 -53.96 17.12
CA GLY A 62 -22.21 -54.38 18.50
C GLY A 62 -21.00 -53.90 19.32
N THR A 63 -21.12 -53.08 20.38
CA THR A 63 -21.19 -53.53 21.78
C THR A 63 -21.65 -52.38 22.70
N GLY A 64 -22.33 -52.73 23.78
CA GLY A 64 -23.17 -51.83 24.57
C GLY A 64 -22.45 -50.83 25.47
N GLN A 65 -22.98 -49.61 25.45
CA GLN A 65 -23.21 -48.81 26.65
C GLN A 65 -24.72 -48.56 26.74
N GLN A 66 -25.31 -48.79 27.92
CA GLN A 66 -26.71 -48.51 28.18
C GLN A 66 -26.99 -47.01 27.99
N GLY A 67 -27.45 -46.65 26.79
CA GLY A 67 -28.07 -45.37 26.52
C GLY A 67 -29.46 -45.36 27.15
N VAL A 68 -29.64 -44.56 28.20
CA VAL A 68 -30.97 -44.12 28.62
C VAL A 68 -31.54 -43.30 27.46
N ALA A 69 -32.68 -43.73 26.92
CA ALA A 69 -33.36 -43.01 25.84
C ALA A 69 -33.64 -41.55 26.26
N PRO A 70 -33.46 -40.56 25.36
CA PRO A 70 -33.92 -39.21 25.66
C PRO A 70 -35.44 -39.24 25.78
N VAL A 71 -35.94 -39.04 26.99
CA VAL A 71 -37.36 -38.83 27.27
C VAL A 71 -37.76 -37.51 26.59
N PRO A 72 -38.89 -37.42 25.89
CA PRO A 72 -39.33 -36.17 25.28
C PRO A 72 -39.54 -35.12 26.38
N GLU A 73 -38.81 -34.00 26.34
CA GLU A 73 -39.02 -32.88 27.25
C GLU A 73 -40.38 -32.24 26.95
N GLN A 74 -41.38 -32.53 27.78
CA GLN A 74 -42.60 -31.73 27.84
C GLN A 74 -42.28 -30.38 28.52
N GLU A 75 -42.78 -29.27 27.97
CA GLU A 75 -42.63 -27.94 28.59
C GLU A 75 -43.07 -27.98 30.06
N GLY A 76 -42.15 -27.65 30.97
CA GLY A 76 -42.40 -27.58 32.41
C GLY A 76 -42.04 -28.83 33.23
N GLN A 77 -41.53 -29.90 32.61
CA GLN A 77 -41.07 -31.08 33.34
C GLN A 77 -39.69 -30.82 34.00
N ILE A 78 -39.56 -31.15 35.28
CA ILE A 78 -38.29 -31.13 36.01
C ILE A 78 -37.72 -32.56 36.02
N ASN A 79 -36.60 -32.75 35.33
CA ASN A 79 -35.87 -34.00 35.31
C ASN A 79 -34.74 -33.92 36.34
N PHE A 80 -34.61 -34.91 37.22
CA PHE A 80 -33.58 -34.87 38.25
C PHE A 80 -32.91 -36.24 38.42
N GLN A 81 -31.61 -36.22 38.70
CA GLN A 81 -30.77 -37.40 38.86
C GLN A 81 -29.82 -37.18 40.05
N SER A 82 -29.60 -38.22 40.85
CA SER A 82 -28.65 -38.25 41.97
C SER A 82 -27.94 -39.60 42.02
N SER A 83 -26.67 -39.63 42.39
CA SER A 83 -25.88 -40.86 42.48
C SER A 83 -25.92 -41.53 43.86
N ASP A 84 -26.21 -40.78 44.94
CA ASP A 84 -26.20 -41.29 46.30
C ASP A 84 -27.61 -41.44 46.86
N SER A 85 -28.30 -40.33 47.16
CA SER A 85 -29.62 -40.39 47.79
C SER A 85 -30.52 -39.22 47.41
N LEU A 86 -31.83 -39.43 47.54
CA LEU A 86 -32.86 -38.44 47.28
C LEU A 86 -33.88 -38.45 48.42
N VAL A 87 -34.07 -37.29 49.05
CA VAL A 87 -34.96 -37.12 50.20
C VAL A 87 -36.05 -36.12 49.87
N PHE A 88 -37.30 -36.57 49.88
CA PHE A 88 -38.46 -35.68 49.81
C PHE A 88 -39.02 -35.40 51.20
N VAL A 89 -39.27 -34.14 51.49
CA VAL A 89 -40.06 -33.69 52.62
C VAL A 89 -41.35 -33.11 52.05
N PHE A 90 -42.51 -33.54 52.55
CA PHE A 90 -43.82 -33.05 52.11
C PHE A 90 -44.68 -32.49 53.26
N ASP A 91 -44.35 -32.78 54.52
CA ASP A 91 -45.20 -32.47 55.68
C ASP A 91 -45.20 -30.99 56.09
N THR A 92 -44.14 -30.24 55.78
CA THR A 92 -43.96 -28.82 56.17
C THR A 92 -43.60 -27.90 55.01
N SER A 93 -42.93 -28.42 53.99
CA SER A 93 -42.62 -27.72 52.73
C SER A 93 -42.36 -28.79 51.67
N ARG A 94 -42.75 -28.59 50.41
CA ARG A 94 -42.48 -29.53 49.31
C ARG A 94 -41.04 -29.38 48.83
N THR A 95 -40.10 -29.95 49.58
CA THR A 95 -38.67 -29.82 49.31
C THR A 95 -38.06 -31.19 48.97
N ALA A 96 -37.38 -31.28 47.83
CA ALA A 96 -36.60 -32.44 47.41
C ALA A 96 -35.11 -32.14 47.54
N THR A 97 -34.34 -32.96 48.24
CA THR A 97 -32.88 -32.79 48.34
C THR A 97 -32.18 -33.99 47.72
N LEU A 98 -31.31 -33.71 46.76
CA LEU A 98 -30.51 -34.66 46.00
C LEU A 98 -29.06 -34.63 46.50
N TYR A 99 -28.48 -35.80 46.72
CA TYR A 99 -27.11 -35.99 47.20
C TYR A 99 -26.32 -36.87 46.24
N GLY A 100 -25.03 -36.55 46.09
CA GLY A 100 -24.09 -37.27 45.21
C GLY A 100 -24.34 -36.93 43.75
N SER A 101 -23.37 -36.26 43.11
CA SER A 101 -23.38 -35.88 41.68
C SER A 101 -24.78 -35.55 41.14
N ALA A 102 -25.50 -34.67 41.85
CA ALA A 102 -26.88 -34.34 41.58
C ALA A 102 -26.99 -33.43 40.35
N SER A 103 -27.95 -33.72 39.48
CA SER A 103 -28.25 -32.95 38.28
C SER A 103 -29.76 -32.72 38.21
N VAL A 104 -30.19 -31.45 38.18
CA VAL A 104 -31.57 -31.05 37.96
C VAL A 104 -31.65 -30.30 36.63
N SER A 105 -32.47 -30.78 35.70
CA SER A 105 -32.67 -30.23 34.37
C SER A 105 -34.12 -29.76 34.20
N HIS A 106 -34.28 -28.57 33.62
CA HIS A 106 -35.55 -27.97 33.26
C HIS A 106 -35.35 -27.18 31.94
N SER A 107 -36.42 -26.82 31.23
CA SER A 107 -36.34 -26.01 30.01
C SER A 107 -35.60 -24.68 30.19
N ALA A 108 -35.58 -24.14 31.41
CA ALA A 108 -34.88 -22.92 31.77
C ALA A 108 -33.37 -23.10 32.04
N GLY A 109 -32.88 -24.34 32.19
CA GLY A 109 -31.47 -24.65 32.47
C GLY A 109 -31.24 -25.94 33.26
N GLN A 110 -29.97 -26.36 33.32
CA GLN A 110 -29.51 -27.53 34.06
C GLN A 110 -28.56 -27.12 35.19
N LEU A 111 -28.85 -27.52 36.44
CA LEU A 111 -28.00 -27.31 37.61
C LEU A 111 -27.33 -28.62 38.03
N LYS A 112 -26.00 -28.64 38.08
CA LYS A 112 -25.20 -29.78 38.55
C LYS A 112 -24.44 -29.41 39.82
N ALA A 113 -24.52 -30.23 40.86
CA ALA A 113 -23.77 -30.02 42.10
C ALA A 113 -23.64 -31.32 42.93
N GLY A 114 -22.76 -31.35 43.92
CA GLY A 114 -22.70 -32.48 44.87
C GLY A 114 -23.96 -32.61 45.75
N LYS A 115 -24.65 -31.49 46.01
CA LYS A 115 -25.92 -31.42 46.74
C LYS A 115 -26.83 -30.36 46.09
N VAL A 116 -28.05 -30.74 45.76
CA VAL A 116 -29.07 -29.83 45.21
C VAL A 116 -30.35 -29.93 46.03
N SER A 117 -30.89 -28.80 46.46
CA SER A 117 -32.18 -28.71 47.15
C SER A 117 -33.18 -27.99 46.24
N LEU A 118 -34.29 -28.65 45.94
CA LEU A 118 -35.38 -28.16 45.11
C LEU A 118 -36.58 -27.87 46.00
N ASN A 119 -36.94 -26.60 46.14
CA ASN A 119 -38.17 -26.17 46.80
C ASN A 119 -39.26 -25.96 45.74
N LEU A 120 -40.22 -26.89 45.70
CA LEU A 120 -41.30 -26.90 44.70
C LEU A 120 -42.37 -25.85 44.99
N ASP A 121 -42.53 -25.41 46.25
CA ASP A 121 -43.52 -24.38 46.61
C ASP A 121 -43.08 -22.99 46.13
N GLN A 122 -41.76 -22.72 46.19
CA GLN A 122 -41.18 -21.45 45.76
C GLN A 122 -40.61 -21.48 44.34
N ASN A 123 -40.60 -22.65 43.69
CA ASN A 123 -39.95 -22.90 42.42
C ASN A 123 -38.45 -22.53 42.40
N ILE A 124 -37.73 -22.81 43.50
CA ILE A 124 -36.31 -22.46 43.67
C ILE A 124 -35.48 -23.74 43.70
N VAL A 125 -34.42 -23.76 42.89
CA VAL A 125 -33.34 -24.74 43.00
C VAL A 125 -32.14 -24.08 43.66
N SER A 126 -31.70 -24.63 44.78
CA SER A 126 -30.55 -24.17 45.56
C SER A 126 -29.45 -25.22 45.54
N ALA A 127 -28.21 -24.79 45.32
CA ALA A 127 -27.04 -25.64 45.43
C ALA A 127 -25.90 -24.89 46.10
N ASP A 128 -25.18 -25.59 46.98
CA ASP A 128 -24.07 -25.05 47.76
C ASP A 128 -22.82 -25.92 47.53
N THR A 129 -21.65 -25.29 47.45
CA THR A 129 -20.37 -25.98 47.54
C THR A 129 -20.17 -26.52 48.97
N GLN A 130 -19.59 -27.71 49.09
CA GLN A 130 -19.30 -28.30 50.41
C GLN A 130 -18.12 -27.60 51.11
N THR A 131 -17.17 -27.06 50.32
CA THR A 131 -15.99 -26.35 50.81
C THR A 131 -15.71 -25.14 49.89
N PRO A 132 -15.78 -23.90 50.39
CA PRO A 132 -15.63 -22.70 49.56
C PRO A 132 -14.31 -22.54 48.80
N GLN A 133 -13.28 -23.32 49.13
CA GLN A 133 -11.98 -23.32 48.45
C GLN A 133 -11.85 -24.38 47.35
N ASP A 134 -12.76 -25.34 47.28
CA ASP A 134 -12.71 -26.41 46.28
C ASP A 134 -13.53 -26.03 45.05
N THR A 135 -12.83 -25.57 44.00
CA THR A 135 -13.44 -25.17 42.73
C THR A 135 -14.07 -26.34 41.96
N LEU A 136 -13.69 -27.59 42.25
CA LEU A 136 -14.25 -28.77 41.59
C LEU A 136 -15.63 -29.14 42.15
N SER A 137 -15.93 -28.76 43.39
CA SER A 137 -17.23 -29.00 44.04
C SER A 137 -18.23 -27.86 43.87
N GLN A 138 -17.88 -26.80 43.12
CA GLN A 138 -18.78 -25.68 42.86
C GLN A 138 -20.01 -26.13 42.06
N PRO A 139 -21.22 -25.74 42.47
CA PRO A 139 -22.40 -25.88 41.62
C PRO A 139 -22.22 -25.17 40.28
N VAL A 140 -22.69 -25.82 39.23
CA VAL A 140 -22.61 -25.36 37.84
C VAL A 140 -24.02 -25.26 37.28
N LEU A 141 -24.43 -24.05 36.92
CA LEU A 141 -25.66 -23.79 36.19
C LEU A 141 -25.33 -23.66 34.69
N ILE A 142 -25.89 -24.54 33.88
CA ILE A 142 -25.73 -24.59 32.42
C ILE A 142 -27.04 -24.09 31.81
N ARG A 143 -26.97 -23.05 30.98
CA ARG A 143 -28.12 -22.50 30.24
C ARG A 143 -27.71 -22.26 28.80
N GLU A 144 -28.36 -22.92 27.84
CA GLU A 144 -28.01 -22.82 26.42
C GLU A 144 -26.50 -23.01 26.17
N ASN A 145 -25.76 -21.92 25.96
CA ASN A 145 -24.30 -21.91 25.75
C ASN A 145 -23.50 -21.33 26.95
N ASP A 146 -24.17 -20.88 28.01
CA ASP A 146 -23.55 -20.24 29.17
C ASP A 146 -23.40 -21.21 30.35
N GLU A 147 -22.22 -21.19 30.95
CA GLU A 147 -21.90 -21.96 32.15
C GLU A 147 -21.53 -21.00 33.30
N VAL A 148 -22.33 -21.02 34.36
CA VAL A 148 -22.11 -20.20 35.55
C VAL A 148 -21.70 -21.10 36.71
N ARG A 149 -20.45 -20.94 37.17
CA ARG A 149 -19.92 -21.58 38.38
C ARG A 149 -19.96 -20.61 39.53
N SER A 150 -20.37 -21.10 40.71
CA SER A 150 -20.51 -20.27 41.90
C SER A 150 -20.39 -21.10 43.17
N ASN A 151 -20.11 -20.48 44.33
CA ASN A 151 -20.10 -21.19 45.61
C ASN A 151 -21.52 -21.54 46.08
N ARG A 152 -22.49 -20.68 45.78
CA ARG A 152 -23.90 -20.89 46.09
C ARG A 152 -24.75 -20.37 44.94
N ILE A 153 -25.67 -21.19 44.46
CA ILE A 153 -26.62 -20.85 43.40
C ILE A 153 -28.02 -21.04 43.96
N ASP A 154 -28.79 -19.96 44.06
CA ASP A 154 -30.25 -20.03 44.25
C ASP A 154 -30.92 -19.53 42.97
N PHE A 155 -31.60 -20.41 42.24
CA PHE A 155 -32.19 -20.09 40.94
C PHE A 155 -33.67 -20.44 40.91
N ASN A 156 -34.51 -19.48 40.55
CA ASN A 156 -35.93 -19.70 40.36
C ASN A 156 -36.21 -20.06 38.91
N TYR A 157 -36.63 -21.31 38.65
CA TYR A 157 -36.76 -21.84 37.28
C TYR A 157 -38.00 -21.36 36.52
N GLN A 158 -38.95 -20.68 37.18
CA GLN A 158 -40.10 -20.03 36.53
C GLN A 158 -39.84 -18.57 36.17
N THR A 159 -39.27 -17.79 37.10
CA THR A 159 -39.04 -16.34 36.93
C THR A 159 -37.64 -16.02 36.38
N GLU A 160 -36.78 -17.03 36.28
CA GLU A 160 -35.37 -16.95 35.91
C GLU A 160 -34.52 -16.01 36.78
N LYS A 161 -35.02 -15.66 37.95
CA LYS A 161 -34.29 -14.86 38.93
C LYS A 161 -33.26 -15.73 39.62
N GLY A 162 -32.05 -15.22 39.75
CA GLY A 162 -30.91 -15.95 40.32
C GLY A 162 -30.15 -15.12 41.33
N ARG A 163 -29.68 -15.78 42.40
CA ARG A 163 -28.71 -15.25 43.34
C ARG A 163 -27.51 -16.18 43.34
N PHE A 164 -26.32 -15.59 43.16
CA PHE A 164 -25.07 -16.32 43.06
C PHE A 164 -24.04 -15.72 44.01
N GLU A 165 -23.26 -16.58 44.67
CA GLU A 165 -22.15 -16.20 45.55
C GLU A 165 -20.82 -16.51 44.87
N VAL A 166 -20.11 -15.46 44.46
CA VAL A 166 -19.00 -15.50 43.49
C VAL A 166 -19.48 -16.04 42.15
N ALA A 167 -19.81 -15.15 41.22
CA ALA A 167 -20.16 -15.55 39.86
C ALA A 167 -19.37 -14.76 38.82
N ARG A 168 -19.02 -15.48 37.75
CA ARG A 168 -18.36 -14.94 36.57
C ARG A 168 -19.41 -14.81 35.48
N VAL A 169 -19.53 -13.61 34.94
CA VAL A 169 -20.41 -13.29 33.82
C VAL A 169 -19.52 -12.93 32.65
N ASN A 170 -19.57 -13.74 31.60
CA ASN A 170 -18.94 -13.39 30.33
C ASN A 170 -19.81 -12.34 29.64
N ILE A 171 -19.17 -11.34 29.06
CA ILE A 171 -19.82 -10.36 28.17
C ILE A 171 -19.07 -10.37 26.85
N GLN A 172 -19.68 -9.85 25.79
CA GLN A 172 -19.16 -9.93 24.41
C GLN A 172 -17.68 -9.52 24.29
N ASP A 173 -17.28 -8.52 25.07
CA ASP A 173 -16.00 -7.82 24.98
C ASP A 173 -15.14 -7.95 26.27
N GLY A 174 -15.49 -8.82 27.21
CA GLY A 174 -14.75 -8.97 28.47
C GLY A 174 -15.40 -9.91 29.48
N ARG A 175 -14.92 -9.88 30.72
CA ARG A 175 -15.49 -10.69 31.83
C ARG A 175 -15.71 -9.83 33.06
N VAL A 176 -16.86 -10.02 33.70
CA VAL A 176 -17.20 -9.40 34.98
C VAL A 176 -17.28 -10.48 36.04
N THR A 177 -16.59 -10.30 37.16
CA THR A 177 -16.65 -11.19 38.31
C THR A 177 -17.16 -10.40 39.51
N GLY A 178 -18.17 -10.89 40.23
CA GLY A 178 -18.68 -10.24 41.44
C GLY A 178 -18.79 -11.22 42.60
N THR A 179 -18.65 -10.74 43.84
CA THR A 179 -18.75 -11.57 45.05
C THR A 179 -20.19 -11.92 45.38
N ARG A 180 -21.12 -10.98 45.16
CA ARG A 180 -22.57 -11.22 45.29
C ARG A 180 -23.25 -10.78 44.01
N VAL A 181 -23.86 -11.73 43.31
CA VAL A 181 -24.48 -11.48 42.01
C VAL A 181 -25.97 -11.75 42.10
N LYS A 182 -26.77 -10.78 41.66
CA LYS A 182 -28.23 -10.83 41.66
C LYS A 182 -28.75 -10.61 40.24
N LYS A 183 -29.28 -11.67 39.63
CA LYS A 183 -29.99 -11.62 38.34
C LYS A 183 -31.47 -11.35 38.61
N THR A 184 -31.96 -10.19 38.18
CA THR A 184 -33.34 -9.72 38.46
C THR A 184 -34.34 -10.05 37.35
N GLY A 185 -33.85 -10.46 36.19
CA GLY A 185 -34.59 -10.88 35.01
C GLY A 185 -33.60 -11.34 33.93
N PRO A 186 -34.04 -11.59 32.68
CA PRO A 186 -33.18 -12.11 31.62
C PRO A 186 -31.99 -11.19 31.30
N HIS A 187 -32.21 -9.87 31.31
CA HIS A 187 -31.22 -8.90 30.81
C HIS A 187 -30.56 -8.00 31.88
N VAL A 188 -30.84 -8.18 33.17
CA VAL A 188 -30.30 -7.28 34.21
C VAL A 188 -29.65 -8.05 35.35
N VAL A 189 -28.35 -7.79 35.54
CA VAL A 189 -27.51 -8.39 36.58
C VAL A 189 -26.87 -7.30 37.43
N PHE A 190 -27.01 -7.41 38.75
CA PHE A 190 -26.32 -6.56 39.73
C PHE A 190 -25.19 -7.35 40.38
N LEU A 191 -24.05 -6.71 40.57
CA LEU A 191 -22.86 -7.29 41.17
C LEU A 191 -22.32 -6.38 42.27
N GLU A 192 -21.97 -6.96 43.41
CA GLU A 192 -21.24 -6.30 44.51
C GLU A 192 -19.76 -6.72 44.47
N ASP A 193 -18.87 -5.79 44.85
CA ASP A 193 -17.41 -5.92 44.78
C ASP A 193 -16.92 -6.50 43.45
N ALA A 194 -17.41 -5.89 42.37
CA ALA A 194 -17.25 -6.41 41.03
C ALA A 194 -15.92 -5.97 40.39
N ILE A 195 -15.35 -6.89 39.63
CA ILE A 195 -14.11 -6.73 38.86
C ILE A 195 -14.46 -6.91 37.39
N TYR A 196 -14.13 -5.92 36.57
CA TYR A 196 -14.26 -5.98 35.12
C TYR A 196 -12.89 -5.95 34.44
N SER A 197 -12.65 -6.86 33.50
CA SER A 197 -11.44 -6.89 32.68
C SER A 197 -11.71 -7.49 31.30
N THR A 198 -10.95 -7.07 30.29
CA THR A 198 -10.87 -7.77 28.99
C THR A 198 -9.82 -8.87 28.99
N CYS A 199 -9.00 -8.91 30.05
CA CYS A 199 -8.05 -9.97 30.27
C CYS A 199 -8.80 -11.21 30.77
N MET A 200 -8.92 -12.22 29.92
CA MET A 200 -9.64 -13.46 30.23
C MET A 200 -8.86 -14.41 31.16
N LEU A 201 -7.66 -14.01 31.62
CA LEU A 201 -6.88 -14.75 32.62
C LEU A 201 -7.59 -14.72 33.98
N ASP A 202 -7.51 -15.80 34.75
CA ASP A 202 -8.09 -15.86 36.11
C ASP A 202 -7.56 -14.73 37.00
N HIS A 203 -6.29 -14.39 36.82
CA HIS A 203 -5.66 -13.22 37.41
C HIS A 203 -5.41 -12.15 36.32
N PRO A 204 -6.32 -11.19 36.11
CA PRO A 204 -6.20 -10.23 35.02
C PRO A 204 -5.05 -9.25 35.25
N HIS A 205 -4.23 -8.98 34.22
CA HIS A 205 -3.12 -8.02 34.33
C HIS A 205 -3.58 -6.58 34.59
N TYR A 206 -4.83 -6.27 34.27
CA TYR A 206 -5.47 -5.01 34.58
C TYR A 206 -6.95 -5.24 34.80
N TYR A 207 -7.58 -4.46 35.67
CA TYR A 207 -9.02 -4.57 35.91
C TYR A 207 -9.57 -3.31 36.56
N ILE A 208 -10.87 -3.10 36.39
CA ILE A 208 -11.61 -2.07 37.11
C ILE A 208 -12.36 -2.75 38.25
N LYS A 209 -12.03 -2.40 39.49
CA LYS A 209 -12.75 -2.84 40.67
C LYS A 209 -13.73 -1.77 41.10
N ALA A 210 -15.00 -2.12 41.25
CA ALA A 210 -16.04 -1.21 41.73
C ALA A 210 -16.82 -1.83 42.87
N ALA A 211 -17.30 -1.00 43.80
CA ALA A 211 -18.11 -1.47 44.92
C ALA A 211 -19.43 -2.08 44.44
N ARG A 212 -20.03 -1.49 43.39
CA ARG A 212 -21.27 -1.99 42.76
C ARG A 212 -21.19 -1.84 41.26
N MET A 213 -21.64 -2.87 40.53
CA MET A 213 -21.83 -2.83 39.09
C MET A 213 -23.24 -3.31 38.70
N LYS A 214 -23.78 -2.75 37.62
CA LYS A 214 -25.03 -3.17 37.01
C LYS A 214 -24.79 -3.43 35.53
N VAL A 215 -24.99 -4.67 35.09
CA VAL A 215 -24.93 -5.07 33.69
C VAL A 215 -26.36 -5.10 33.13
N VAL A 216 -26.56 -4.47 31.97
CA VAL A 216 -27.85 -4.38 31.26
C VAL A 216 -27.66 -4.86 29.82
N ASP A 217 -28.50 -5.79 29.39
CA ASP A 217 -28.52 -6.41 28.05
C ASP A 217 -27.16 -7.00 27.63
N GLU A 218 -26.30 -7.37 28.58
CA GLU A 218 -24.90 -7.82 28.34
C GLU A 218 -24.01 -6.81 27.59
N GLU A 219 -24.54 -5.60 27.35
CA GLU A 219 -23.94 -4.57 26.51
C GLU A 219 -23.66 -3.27 27.26
N LYS A 220 -24.12 -3.09 28.51
CA LYS A 220 -23.92 -1.83 29.27
C LYS A 220 -23.58 -2.13 30.72
N ILE A 221 -22.46 -1.61 31.19
CA ILE A 221 -22.00 -1.77 32.57
C ILE A 221 -22.06 -0.39 33.25
N PHE A 222 -22.87 -0.24 34.28
CA PHE A 222 -22.84 0.92 35.17
C PHE A 222 -22.03 0.56 36.41
N PHE A 223 -21.22 1.48 36.93
CA PHE A 223 -20.40 1.22 38.11
C PHE A 223 -20.48 2.38 39.11
N GLU A 224 -20.29 2.05 40.39
CA GLU A 224 -20.21 2.99 41.51
C GLU A 224 -18.90 2.75 42.29
N ARG A 225 -18.18 3.83 42.62
CA ARG A 225 -16.87 3.81 43.30
C ARG A 225 -15.88 2.84 42.65
N ALA A 226 -15.62 3.06 41.36
CA ALA A 226 -14.67 2.26 40.60
C ALA A 226 -13.25 2.81 40.70
N ARG A 227 -12.27 1.90 40.68
CA ARG A 227 -10.84 2.21 40.59
C ARG A 227 -10.18 1.25 39.60
N LEU A 228 -9.30 1.79 38.77
CA LEU A 228 -8.47 1.01 37.86
C LEU A 228 -7.28 0.41 38.62
N PHE A 229 -6.99 -0.86 38.37
CA PHE A 229 -5.81 -1.57 38.86
C PHE A 229 -5.01 -2.06 37.66
N ILE A 230 -3.70 -1.84 37.68
CA ILE A 230 -2.76 -2.35 36.67
C ILE A 230 -1.71 -3.14 37.43
N LEU A 231 -1.57 -4.44 37.15
CA LEU A 231 -0.71 -5.37 37.89
C LEU A 231 -0.96 -5.30 39.41
N ASP A 232 -2.24 -5.25 39.81
CA ASP A 232 -2.73 -5.03 41.19
C ASP A 232 -2.32 -3.69 41.85
N ILE A 233 -1.66 -2.80 41.11
CA ILE A 233 -1.33 -1.47 41.61
C ILE A 233 -2.55 -0.56 41.41
N PRO A 234 -3.12 0.01 42.49
CA PRO A 234 -4.26 0.92 42.38
C PRO A 234 -3.84 2.22 41.67
N TYR A 235 -4.52 2.55 40.58
CA TYR A 235 -4.38 3.85 39.93
C TYR A 235 -4.94 4.95 40.85
N PRO A 236 -4.33 6.15 40.91
CA PRO A 236 -4.70 7.18 41.88
C PRO A 236 -6.16 7.69 41.75
N LEU A 237 -6.72 7.65 40.54
CA LEU A 237 -8.06 8.16 40.27
C LEU A 237 -9.14 7.16 40.71
N VAL A 238 -10.07 7.63 41.55
CA VAL A 238 -11.31 6.93 41.92
C VAL A 238 -12.49 7.58 41.23
N PHE A 239 -13.31 6.77 40.55
CA PHE A 239 -14.50 7.22 39.86
C PHE A 239 -15.73 6.99 40.73
N PRO A 240 -16.43 8.03 41.20
CA PRO A 240 -17.57 7.87 42.09
C PRO A 240 -18.74 7.14 41.41
N PHE A 241 -18.96 7.39 40.12
CA PHE A 241 -19.94 6.71 39.28
C PHE A 241 -19.53 6.82 37.80
N GLY A 242 -20.00 5.89 36.97
CA GLY A 242 -19.78 5.95 35.53
C GLY A 242 -20.47 4.80 34.79
N TYR A 243 -20.30 4.76 33.47
CA TYR A 243 -20.78 3.66 32.65
C TYR A 243 -19.76 3.28 31.59
N LEU A 244 -19.68 1.99 31.29
CA LEU A 244 -18.90 1.40 30.21
C LEU A 244 -19.89 0.85 29.18
N PRO A 245 -19.87 1.36 27.94
CA PRO A 245 -20.55 0.65 26.87
C PRO A 245 -19.78 -0.65 26.59
N GLY A 246 -20.49 -1.77 26.55
CA GLY A 246 -20.00 -3.08 26.15
C GLY A 246 -19.80 -3.22 24.63
N LYS A 247 -20.17 -2.19 23.85
CA LYS A 247 -19.76 -2.00 22.45
C LYS A 247 -19.10 -0.63 22.33
N PHE A 248 -17.77 -0.59 22.17
CA PHE A 248 -17.10 0.64 21.81
C PHE A 248 -17.23 0.85 20.29
N ASP A 249 -17.97 1.87 19.89
CA ASP A 249 -18.02 2.30 18.50
C ASP A 249 -16.60 2.57 17.99
N ARG A 250 -16.28 2.08 16.78
CA ARG A 250 -15.03 2.36 16.06
C ARG A 250 -14.82 3.85 15.72
N LYS A 251 -15.73 4.72 16.16
CA LYS A 251 -15.90 6.14 15.82
C LYS A 251 -15.73 7.01 17.07
N GLN A 252 -14.58 6.93 17.73
CA GLN A 252 -14.31 7.69 18.96
C GLN A 252 -13.07 8.56 18.81
N SER A 253 -13.09 9.70 19.50
CA SER A 253 -11.97 10.64 19.58
C SER A 253 -11.16 10.35 20.83
N GLY A 254 -9.86 10.64 20.82
CA GLY A 254 -9.02 10.27 21.95
C GLY A 254 -7.56 10.67 21.87
N LEU A 255 -6.86 10.54 23.00
CA LEU A 255 -5.42 10.78 23.07
C LEU A 255 -4.64 9.74 22.25
N LEU A 256 -3.63 10.22 21.53
CA LEU A 256 -2.63 9.39 20.88
C LEU A 256 -1.69 8.77 21.92
N GLU A 257 -1.12 7.62 21.57
CA GLU A 257 -0.28 6.83 22.47
C GLU A 257 1.15 7.40 22.54
N PRO A 258 1.60 7.94 23.68
CA PRO A 258 2.96 8.44 23.78
C PRO A 258 3.98 7.31 23.69
N THR A 259 5.12 7.57 23.06
CA THR A 259 6.24 6.62 22.92
C THR A 259 7.53 7.25 23.42
N TYR A 260 8.28 6.51 24.24
CA TYR A 260 9.60 6.95 24.68
C TYR A 260 10.62 6.71 23.57
N ALA A 261 11.33 7.78 23.22
CA ALA A 261 12.36 7.77 22.21
C ALA A 261 13.69 8.16 22.82
N PHE A 262 14.73 7.39 22.52
CA PHE A 262 16.11 7.84 22.70
C PHE A 262 16.73 8.05 21.33
N GLN A 263 17.20 9.28 21.09
CA GLN A 263 17.83 9.70 19.85
C GLN A 263 19.19 10.29 20.14
N ASN A 264 20.24 9.57 19.76
CA ASN A 264 21.61 10.10 19.81
C ASN A 264 21.89 11.05 18.62
N LYS A 265 20.92 11.22 17.71
CA LYS A 265 21.01 12.08 16.54
C LYS A 265 20.79 13.54 16.92
N GLN A 266 21.66 14.43 16.40
CA GLN A 266 21.66 15.89 16.66
C GLN A 266 21.60 16.25 18.16
N THR A 267 22.09 15.37 19.04
CA THR A 267 21.97 15.54 20.49
C THR A 267 20.53 15.76 20.99
N ARG A 268 19.50 15.29 20.25
CA ARG A 268 18.09 15.40 20.68
C ARG A 268 17.86 14.74 22.05
N GLY A 269 18.57 13.64 22.31
CA GLY A 269 18.59 12.96 23.61
C GLY A 269 17.33 12.14 23.86
N LEU A 270 16.79 12.23 25.06
CA LEU A 270 15.55 11.55 25.42
C LEU A 270 14.35 12.39 24.95
N GLY A 271 13.32 11.76 24.44
CA GLY A 271 12.11 12.44 24.00
C GLY A 271 10.86 11.62 24.25
N LEU A 272 9.74 12.34 24.26
CA LEU A 272 8.40 11.78 24.31
C LEU A 272 7.74 12.11 22.97
N GLN A 273 7.45 11.06 22.21
CA GLN A 273 6.85 11.15 20.88
C GLN A 273 5.37 10.84 20.94
N ASN A 274 4.65 11.28 19.91
CA ASN A 274 3.25 10.97 19.66
C ASN A 274 2.31 11.47 20.78
N LEU A 275 2.63 12.62 21.37
CA LEU A 275 1.74 13.34 22.27
C LEU A 275 0.69 14.05 21.43
N GLY A 276 -0.54 13.58 21.44
CA GLY A 276 -1.53 14.17 20.55
C GLY A 276 -2.96 13.74 20.78
N TRP A 277 -3.82 14.18 19.87
CA TRP A 277 -5.25 13.94 19.89
C TRP A 277 -5.73 13.49 18.52
N PHE A 278 -6.45 12.37 18.49
CA PHE A 278 -7.24 11.90 17.37
C PHE A 278 -8.68 12.39 17.53
N GLN A 279 -9.18 13.08 16.52
CA GLN A 279 -10.55 13.59 16.44
C GLN A 279 -11.32 12.89 15.33
N TYR A 280 -12.39 12.21 15.71
CA TYR A 280 -13.45 11.80 14.80
C TYR A 280 -14.50 12.93 14.74
N PHE A 281 -14.69 13.55 13.57
CA PHE A 281 -15.70 14.60 13.39
C PHE A 281 -17.03 14.02 12.90
N ASN A 282 -16.97 13.17 11.86
CA ASN A 282 -18.10 12.48 11.28
C ASN A 282 -17.63 11.29 10.41
N ASP A 283 -18.57 10.58 9.77
CA ASP A 283 -18.28 9.40 8.94
C ASP A 283 -17.42 9.68 7.70
N TYR A 284 -17.20 10.95 7.38
CA TYR A 284 -16.46 11.38 6.21
C TYR A 284 -15.13 12.05 6.56
N ILE A 285 -14.91 12.51 7.79
CA ILE A 285 -13.73 13.31 8.17
C ILE A 285 -13.20 12.88 9.53
N THR A 286 -11.91 12.56 9.57
CA THR A 286 -11.12 12.34 10.79
C THR A 286 -9.87 13.20 10.76
N ALA A 287 -9.37 13.62 11.91
CA ALA A 287 -8.09 14.31 12.02
C ALA A 287 -7.29 13.80 13.21
N GLN A 288 -5.98 13.97 13.15
CA GLN A 288 -5.08 13.76 14.25
C GLN A 288 -4.04 14.87 14.28
N ALA A 289 -3.64 15.28 15.48
CA ALA A 289 -2.51 16.17 15.69
C ALA A 289 -1.61 15.56 16.75
N SER A 290 -0.32 15.42 16.47
CA SER A 290 0.69 14.91 17.37
C SER A 290 1.86 15.87 17.51
N MET A 291 2.55 15.77 18.64
CA MET A 291 3.73 16.51 18.98
C MET A 291 4.77 15.57 19.58
N ASP A 292 6.01 15.73 19.15
CA ASP A 292 7.18 15.09 19.72
C ASP A 292 8.01 16.17 20.40
N ILE A 293 8.48 15.90 21.61
CA ILE A 293 9.29 16.83 22.41
C ILE A 293 10.54 16.09 22.88
N PHE A 294 11.70 16.73 22.76
CA PHE A 294 12.99 16.17 23.14
C PHE A 294 13.70 17.02 24.20
N THR A 295 14.63 16.42 24.95
CA THR A 295 15.42 17.08 25.99
C THR A 295 16.30 18.23 25.48
N SER A 296 16.64 18.25 24.18
CA SER A 296 17.36 19.35 23.53
C SER A 296 16.51 20.59 23.23
N GLY A 297 15.23 20.59 23.61
CA GLY A 297 14.26 21.61 23.22
C GLY A 297 13.81 21.52 21.75
N SER A 298 14.24 20.48 21.02
CA SER A 298 13.70 20.20 19.68
C SER A 298 12.26 19.69 19.80
N TYR A 299 11.41 20.10 18.85
CA TYR A 299 10.03 19.63 18.79
C TYR A 299 9.58 19.42 17.35
N PHE A 300 8.67 18.46 17.17
CA PHE A 300 8.05 18.15 15.88
C PHE A 300 6.54 18.09 16.07
N VAL A 301 5.79 18.74 15.19
CA VAL A 301 4.32 18.75 15.18
C VAL A 301 3.87 18.18 13.84
N ASP A 302 2.99 17.19 13.88
CA ASP A 302 2.37 16.59 12.72
C ASP A 302 0.86 16.67 12.85
N ALA A 303 0.20 17.22 11.84
CA ALA A 303 -1.26 17.28 11.76
C ALA A 303 -1.72 16.59 10.49
N GLN A 304 -2.54 15.55 10.61
CA GLN A 304 -3.08 14.79 9.50
C GLN A 304 -4.61 14.80 9.55
N THR A 305 -5.25 15.18 8.44
CA THR A 305 -6.70 15.12 8.25
C THR A 305 -6.99 14.15 7.11
N ASN A 306 -7.86 13.17 7.36
CA ASN A 306 -8.33 12.23 6.33
C ASN A 306 -9.80 12.52 6.05
N TYR A 307 -10.17 12.48 4.78
CA TYR A 307 -11.56 12.61 4.37
C TYR A 307 -11.92 11.57 3.30
N ARG A 308 -13.16 11.07 3.34
CA ARG A 308 -13.64 10.06 2.41
C ARG A 308 -15.16 10.08 2.29
N VAL A 309 -15.64 10.30 1.08
CA VAL A 309 -17.04 10.10 0.68
C VAL A 309 -17.08 9.00 -0.38
N ARG A 310 -17.71 7.87 -0.04
CA ARG A 310 -17.78 6.69 -0.92
C ARG A 310 -18.29 7.07 -2.31
N ASN A 311 -17.56 6.61 -3.34
CA ASN A 311 -17.87 6.82 -4.76
C ASN A 311 -17.88 8.30 -5.20
N LYS A 312 -17.29 9.22 -4.44
CA LYS A 312 -17.14 10.63 -4.84
C LYS A 312 -15.69 11.09 -4.74
N PHE A 313 -15.14 11.12 -3.53
CA PHE A 313 -13.77 11.56 -3.30
C PHE A 313 -13.20 11.00 -2.01
N ASP A 314 -11.89 10.86 -1.97
CA ASP A 314 -11.12 10.48 -0.79
C ASP A 314 -9.74 11.12 -0.82
N GLY A 315 -9.16 11.35 0.36
CA GLY A 315 -7.86 11.98 0.45
C GLY A 315 -7.38 12.21 1.87
N SER A 316 -6.15 12.71 1.96
CA SER A 316 -5.49 13.09 3.20
C SER A 316 -4.67 14.36 3.01
N ILE A 317 -4.64 15.19 4.05
CA ILE A 317 -3.82 16.39 4.15
C ILE A 317 -2.93 16.20 5.37
N GLN A 318 -1.61 16.29 5.20
CA GLN A 318 -0.62 16.21 6.26
C GLN A 318 0.24 17.46 6.26
N ILE A 319 0.36 18.08 7.44
CA ILE A 319 1.18 19.26 7.68
C ILE A 319 2.18 18.90 8.76
N GLY A 320 3.46 18.99 8.44
CA GLY A 320 4.55 18.73 9.36
C GLY A 320 5.38 19.98 9.60
N TYR A 321 5.69 20.26 10.86
CA TYR A 321 6.56 21.36 11.28
C TYR A 321 7.51 20.86 12.36
N SER A 322 8.81 21.01 12.15
CA SER A 322 9.82 20.70 13.17
C SER A 322 10.78 21.87 13.36
N ASN A 323 11.26 21.95 14.59
CA ASN A 323 12.33 22.83 15.00
C ASN A 323 13.38 21.96 15.70
N ASP A 324 14.57 21.90 15.11
CA ASP A 324 15.69 21.11 15.57
C ASP A 324 16.85 21.98 16.04
N ASN A 325 17.33 21.68 17.24
CA ASN A 325 18.49 22.31 17.83
C ASN A 325 19.68 21.35 17.75
N SER A 326 20.86 21.87 17.36
CA SER A 326 22.11 21.10 17.29
C SER A 326 22.82 20.89 18.65
N GLY A 327 22.24 21.38 19.75
CA GLY A 327 22.77 21.27 21.12
C GLY A 327 21.66 21.23 22.18
N LEU A 328 22.03 21.05 23.45
CA LEU A 328 21.08 21.00 24.56
C LEU A 328 20.74 22.41 25.06
N GLU A 329 21.72 23.31 25.04
CA GLU A 329 21.57 24.68 25.50
C GLU A 329 21.97 25.70 24.41
N PRO A 330 21.30 26.86 24.32
CA PRO A 330 21.68 27.93 23.41
C PRO A 330 23.12 28.46 23.59
N THR A 331 23.71 28.20 24.76
CA THR A 331 25.09 28.57 25.14
C THR A 331 26.13 27.56 24.64
N ASP A 332 25.71 26.41 24.12
CA ASP A 332 26.62 25.39 23.59
C ASP A 332 27.36 25.89 22.33
N PRO A 333 28.69 25.68 22.22
CA PRO A 333 29.43 26.02 21.01
C PRO A 333 28.84 25.30 19.77
N GLY A 334 28.38 26.07 18.78
CA GLY A 334 27.79 25.52 17.56
C GLY A 334 26.27 25.28 17.62
N TYR A 335 25.57 25.85 18.61
CA TYR A 335 24.11 25.85 18.65
C TYR A 335 23.52 26.54 17.41
N GLN A 336 22.70 25.80 16.67
CA GLN A 336 21.96 26.25 15.51
C GLN A 336 20.56 25.66 15.56
N THR A 337 19.58 26.49 15.21
CA THR A 337 18.18 26.08 15.10
C THR A 337 17.82 25.95 13.62
N THR A 338 17.38 24.76 13.23
CA THR A 338 16.91 24.46 11.88
C THR A 338 15.41 24.25 11.90
N VAL A 339 14.67 24.95 11.04
CA VAL A 339 13.22 24.79 10.89
C VAL A 339 12.94 23.99 9.63
N GLN A 340 12.17 22.91 9.76
CA GLN A 340 11.74 22.09 8.63
C GLN A 340 10.22 22.07 8.52
N LYS A 341 9.73 22.05 7.29
CA LYS A 341 8.30 22.14 6.98
C LYS A 341 7.94 21.12 5.91
N ARG A 342 6.75 20.55 6.00
CA ARG A 342 6.17 19.67 4.99
C ARG A 342 4.68 19.93 4.83
N LEU A 343 4.22 19.95 3.58
CA LEU A 343 2.82 19.91 3.18
C LEU A 343 2.66 18.74 2.22
N ALA A 344 1.94 17.71 2.64
CA ALA A 344 1.57 16.58 1.80
C ALA A 344 0.05 16.53 1.63
N ILE A 345 -0.43 16.50 0.39
CA ILE A 345 -1.86 16.43 0.05
C ILE A 345 -2.04 15.28 -0.93
N SER A 346 -2.78 14.27 -0.52
CA SER A 346 -3.30 13.22 -1.40
C SER A 346 -4.79 13.43 -1.58
N HIS A 347 -5.26 13.50 -2.82
CA HIS A 347 -6.68 13.67 -3.12
C HIS A 347 -7.02 12.89 -4.38
N ARG A 348 -8.09 12.12 -4.32
CA ARG A 348 -8.68 11.39 -5.43
C ARG A 348 -10.16 11.71 -5.49
N GLN A 349 -10.64 12.09 -6.65
CA GLN A 349 -12.05 12.38 -6.90
C GLN A 349 -12.47 11.77 -8.22
N ASP A 350 -13.50 10.93 -8.16
CA ASP A 350 -14.13 10.34 -9.33
C ASP A 350 -15.42 11.14 -9.60
N PHE A 351 -15.40 12.03 -10.60
CA PHE A 351 -16.58 12.80 -11.00
C PHE A 351 -17.61 11.91 -11.72
N SER A 352 -17.12 10.94 -12.49
CA SER A 352 -17.90 9.89 -13.16
C SER A 352 -16.99 8.69 -13.49
N PRO A 353 -17.51 7.55 -13.97
CA PRO A 353 -16.66 6.45 -14.49
C PRO A 353 -15.71 6.87 -15.63
N TYR A 354 -15.95 8.04 -16.20
CA TYR A 354 -15.28 8.62 -17.35
C TYR A 354 -14.36 9.78 -16.99
N ALA A 355 -14.47 10.34 -15.78
CA ALA A 355 -13.76 11.54 -15.36
C ALA A 355 -13.22 11.38 -13.96
N SER A 356 -11.89 11.47 -13.80
CA SER A 356 -11.22 11.37 -12.51
C SER A 356 -10.17 12.47 -12.35
N PHE A 357 -9.99 12.90 -11.11
CA PHE A 357 -9.00 13.87 -10.69
C PHE A 357 -8.17 13.27 -9.56
N ASN A 358 -6.86 13.32 -9.70
CA ASN A 358 -5.91 12.78 -8.75
C ASN A 358 -4.82 13.81 -8.48
N SER A 359 -4.59 14.15 -7.23
CA SER A 359 -3.57 15.09 -6.79
C SER A 359 -2.73 14.44 -5.70
N ASN A 360 -1.41 14.50 -5.85
CA ASN A 360 -0.44 14.08 -4.87
C ASN A 360 0.64 15.16 -4.79
N ILE A 361 0.45 16.11 -3.88
CA ILE A 361 1.36 17.23 -3.66
C ILE A 361 2.23 16.89 -2.47
N ASN A 362 3.55 17.00 -2.62
CA ASN A 362 4.51 16.82 -1.52
C ASN A 362 5.54 17.94 -1.60
N LEU A 363 5.31 19.00 -0.82
CA LEU A 363 6.23 20.11 -0.68
C LEU A 363 6.94 19.98 0.67
N ARG A 364 8.27 20.01 0.67
CA ARG A 364 9.06 19.87 1.89
C ARG A 364 10.35 20.67 1.80
N THR A 365 10.93 20.99 2.95
CA THR A 365 12.32 21.47 3.02
C THR A 365 13.30 20.31 2.78
N ALA A 366 14.52 20.64 2.34
CA ALA A 366 15.54 19.66 1.94
C ALA A 366 15.80 18.60 3.04
N ASP A 367 15.97 19.06 4.27
CA ASP A 367 16.38 18.21 5.39
C ASP A 367 15.20 17.57 6.13
N TYR A 368 13.95 17.83 5.73
CA TYR A 368 12.76 17.37 6.47
C TYR A 368 12.78 15.85 6.72
N PHE A 369 13.01 15.03 5.67
CA PHE A 369 13.06 13.57 5.85
C PHE A 369 14.33 13.11 6.53
N GLN A 370 15.47 13.75 6.25
CA GLN A 370 16.71 13.43 6.95
C GLN A 370 16.55 13.62 8.47
N GLN A 371 15.77 14.62 8.89
CA GLN A 371 15.53 14.96 10.29
C GLN A 371 14.39 14.19 10.96
N ASN A 372 13.25 14.04 10.28
CA ASN A 372 12.01 13.56 10.88
C ASN A 372 11.58 12.15 10.44
N SER A 373 12.19 11.56 9.42
CA SER A 373 11.90 10.18 9.02
C SER A 373 12.91 9.20 9.63
N TYR A 374 12.43 8.00 9.97
CA TYR A 374 13.24 6.88 10.44
C TYR A 374 13.47 5.81 9.36
N ASP A 375 12.79 5.94 8.22
CA ASP A 375 12.98 5.07 7.06
C ASP A 375 14.28 5.46 6.34
N PRO A 376 15.25 4.54 6.18
CA PRO A 376 16.48 4.81 5.42
C PRO A 376 16.25 5.32 4.00
N THR A 377 15.15 4.91 3.36
CA THR A 377 14.78 5.28 1.99
C THR A 377 14.36 6.74 1.90
N ASP A 378 13.44 7.17 2.78
CA ASP A 378 13.00 8.57 2.84
C ASP A 378 14.17 9.51 3.11
N ARG A 379 15.08 9.08 3.97
CA ARG A 379 16.26 9.87 4.36
C ARG A 379 17.28 10.04 3.24
N ALA A 380 17.38 9.05 2.35
CA ALA A 380 18.23 9.13 1.18
C ALA A 380 17.59 9.95 0.04
N GLU A 381 16.31 10.34 0.18
CA GLU A 381 15.57 11.06 -0.86
C GLU A 381 16.04 12.53 -0.94
N THR A 382 16.66 12.87 -2.08
CA THR A 382 17.23 14.21 -2.36
C THR A 382 16.35 15.05 -3.29
N SER A 383 15.17 14.55 -3.65
CA SER A 383 14.20 15.27 -4.48
C SER A 383 12.81 15.15 -3.91
N THR A 384 11.94 16.11 -4.21
CA THR A 384 10.50 15.98 -3.97
C THR A 384 9.75 16.14 -5.28
N SER A 385 8.64 15.42 -5.42
CA SER A 385 7.76 15.55 -6.57
C SER A 385 6.32 15.74 -6.15
N SER A 386 5.63 16.61 -6.87
CA SER A 386 4.20 16.85 -6.74
C SER A 386 3.54 16.65 -8.10
N ASN A 387 2.38 16.01 -8.13
CA ASN A 387 1.66 15.77 -9.37
C ASN A 387 0.16 16.01 -9.21
N VAL A 388 -0.45 16.63 -10.21
CA VAL A 388 -1.89 16.85 -10.31
C VAL A 388 -2.31 16.36 -11.69
N ASN A 389 -3.28 15.44 -11.74
CA ASN A 389 -3.71 14.78 -12.96
C ASN A 389 -5.23 14.81 -13.05
N TYR A 390 -5.74 15.27 -14.18
CA TYR A 390 -7.15 15.16 -14.55
C TYR A 390 -7.26 14.30 -15.79
N ARG A 391 -8.15 13.30 -15.77
CA ARG A 391 -8.38 12.41 -16.90
C ARG A 391 -9.85 12.38 -17.23
N TYR A 392 -10.14 12.55 -18.51
CA TYR A 392 -11.44 12.34 -19.12
C TYR A 392 -11.33 11.30 -20.24
N ARG A 393 -12.21 10.30 -20.22
CA ARG A 393 -12.31 9.26 -21.25
C ARG A 393 -13.73 9.28 -21.78
N HIS A 394 -13.90 9.47 -23.09
CA HIS A 394 -15.24 9.41 -23.69
C HIS A 394 -15.93 8.08 -23.35
N PRO A 395 -17.25 8.03 -23.08
CA PRO A 395 -17.95 6.81 -22.68
C PRO A 395 -17.79 5.62 -23.63
N GLU A 396 -17.78 5.90 -24.93
CA GLU A 396 -17.57 4.91 -26.01
C GLU A 396 -16.08 4.69 -26.34
N ASN A 397 -15.18 5.25 -25.53
CA ASN A 397 -13.73 5.20 -25.73
C ASN A 397 -13.28 5.76 -27.10
N LEU A 398 -13.99 6.76 -27.62
CA LEU A 398 -13.66 7.43 -28.90
C LEU A 398 -12.44 8.33 -28.81
N TYR A 399 -12.25 8.97 -27.65
CA TYR A 399 -11.09 9.80 -27.36
C TYR A 399 -10.81 9.80 -25.87
N ASN A 400 -9.57 10.15 -25.52
CA ASN A 400 -9.16 10.46 -24.17
C ASN A 400 -8.58 11.88 -24.13
N PHE A 401 -8.64 12.46 -22.96
CA PHE A 401 -8.09 13.76 -22.66
C PHE A 401 -7.50 13.72 -21.27
N ASP A 402 -6.21 13.99 -21.16
CA ASP A 402 -5.46 14.01 -19.91
C ASP A 402 -4.81 15.39 -19.75
N ILE A 403 -4.94 15.98 -18.57
CA ILE A 403 -4.16 17.17 -18.17
C ILE A 403 -3.31 16.75 -16.98
N SER A 404 -2.01 17.02 -17.03
CA SER A 404 -1.11 16.82 -15.89
C SER A 404 -0.29 18.06 -15.58
N VAL A 405 -0.02 18.26 -14.31
CA VAL A 405 0.98 19.20 -13.81
C VAL A 405 1.91 18.41 -12.90
N ARG A 406 3.21 18.52 -13.13
CA ARG A 406 4.24 17.80 -12.40
C ARG A 406 5.35 18.76 -11.99
N GLN A 407 5.57 18.86 -10.70
CA GLN A 407 6.66 19.61 -10.10
C GLN A 407 7.70 18.61 -9.59
N ASN A 408 8.98 18.87 -9.87
CA ASN A 408 10.11 18.12 -9.35
C ASN A 408 11.19 19.09 -8.88
N GLN A 409 11.56 19.02 -7.61
CA GLN A 409 12.62 19.82 -7.02
C GLN A 409 13.73 18.91 -6.54
N ASN A 410 14.96 19.19 -6.99
CA ASN A 410 16.17 18.54 -6.50
C ASN A 410 16.84 19.44 -5.46
N PHE A 411 16.90 18.96 -4.21
CA PHE A 411 17.46 19.73 -3.10
C PHE A 411 18.99 19.83 -3.15
N LYS A 412 19.68 18.91 -3.83
CA LYS A 412 21.15 18.93 -3.95
C LYS A 412 21.64 20.05 -4.87
N THR A 413 20.90 20.34 -5.94
CA THR A 413 21.27 21.37 -6.93
C THR A 413 20.39 22.61 -6.84
N ASN A 414 19.40 22.63 -5.94
CA ASN A 414 18.35 23.64 -5.83
C ASN A 414 17.61 23.94 -7.16
N VAL A 415 17.52 22.93 -8.03
CA VAL A 415 16.84 23.04 -9.34
C VAL A 415 15.41 22.59 -9.18
N THR A 416 14.46 23.40 -9.66
CA THR A 416 13.04 23.04 -9.70
C THR A 416 12.52 23.08 -11.12
N ARG A 417 11.94 21.98 -11.58
CA ARG A 417 11.21 21.91 -12.85
C ARG A 417 9.73 21.76 -12.57
N LEU A 418 8.93 22.58 -13.23
CA LEU A 418 7.49 22.48 -13.27
C LEU A 418 7.08 22.23 -14.72
N SER A 419 6.71 20.98 -15.00
CA SER A 419 6.08 20.59 -16.26
C SER A 419 4.58 20.72 -16.09
N GLY A 420 3.97 21.59 -16.86
CA GLY A 420 2.54 21.68 -17.02
C GLY A 420 2.00 23.11 -17.11
N PRO A 421 0.72 23.25 -17.50
CA PRO A 421 -0.22 22.16 -17.76
C PRO A 421 0.12 21.40 -19.05
N ASP A 422 0.42 20.10 -18.91
CA ASP A 422 0.67 19.21 -20.03
C ASP A 422 -0.68 18.60 -20.42
N MET A 423 -1.14 18.84 -21.64
CA MET A 423 -2.43 18.36 -22.12
C MET A 423 -2.21 17.34 -23.23
N ASN A 424 -2.74 16.15 -23.03
CA ASN A 424 -2.71 15.09 -24.02
C ASN A 424 -4.13 14.75 -24.48
N PHE A 425 -4.37 14.82 -25.78
CA PHE A 425 -5.61 14.41 -26.40
C PHE A 425 -5.31 13.34 -27.43
N SER A 426 -5.83 12.12 -27.25
CA SER A 426 -5.67 11.06 -28.26
C SER A 426 -7.01 10.48 -28.68
N LEU A 427 -7.14 10.28 -29.99
CA LEU A 427 -8.29 9.62 -30.60
C LEU A 427 -8.11 8.10 -30.58
N LYS A 428 -9.23 7.38 -30.52
CA LYS A 428 -9.25 5.94 -30.74
C LYS A 428 -8.68 5.65 -32.13
N ARG A 429 -7.72 4.72 -32.20
CA ARG A 429 -7.22 4.20 -33.47
C ARG A 429 -8.39 3.70 -34.31
N PHE A 430 -8.47 4.17 -35.54
CA PHE A 430 -9.52 3.78 -36.48
C PHE A 430 -8.89 3.33 -37.80
N SER A 431 -9.58 2.46 -38.51
CA SER A 431 -9.17 1.94 -39.80
C SER A 431 -10.07 2.55 -40.88
N PRO A 432 -9.61 3.59 -41.60
CA PRO A 432 -10.49 4.38 -42.48
C PRO A 432 -11.09 3.58 -43.65
N PHE A 433 -10.53 2.42 -43.98
CA PHE A 433 -10.98 1.57 -45.07
C PHE A 433 -11.53 0.22 -44.59
N GLU A 434 -11.67 0.02 -43.28
CA GLU A 434 -12.25 -1.21 -42.74
C GLU A 434 -13.73 -1.31 -43.12
N ASN A 435 -14.12 -2.46 -43.67
CA ASN A 435 -15.51 -2.75 -44.01
C ASN A 435 -16.07 -3.74 -42.97
N GLU A 436 -17.21 -3.40 -42.37
CA GLU A 436 -17.85 -4.22 -41.33
C GLU A 436 -18.31 -5.59 -41.85
N GLN A 437 -18.39 -5.78 -43.17
CA GLN A 437 -18.85 -7.01 -43.81
C GLN A 437 -17.73 -7.99 -44.20
N THR A 438 -16.45 -7.60 -44.13
CA THR A 438 -15.32 -8.49 -44.49
C THR A 438 -14.87 -9.35 -43.31
N THR A 439 -14.92 -10.68 -43.47
CA THR A 439 -14.38 -11.64 -42.49
C THR A 439 -12.85 -11.50 -42.39
N SER A 440 -12.27 -11.68 -41.20
CA SER A 440 -10.81 -11.53 -40.93
C SER A 440 -9.88 -12.35 -41.84
N GLU A 441 -10.38 -13.39 -42.52
CA GLU A 441 -9.58 -14.19 -43.48
C GLU A 441 -9.54 -13.58 -44.90
N ASN A 442 -10.46 -12.66 -45.23
CA ASN A 442 -10.61 -12.03 -46.54
C ASN A 442 -10.41 -10.50 -46.52
N GLN A 443 -9.89 -9.94 -45.43
CA GLN A 443 -9.58 -8.51 -45.35
C GLN A 443 -8.45 -8.15 -46.32
N ASN A 444 -8.69 -7.15 -47.17
CA ASN A 444 -7.64 -6.65 -48.06
C ASN A 444 -6.56 -5.91 -47.25
N TRP A 445 -5.33 -5.85 -47.77
CA TRP A 445 -4.22 -5.19 -47.08
C TRP A 445 -4.54 -3.72 -46.71
N TYR A 446 -5.32 -3.00 -47.52
CA TYR A 446 -5.67 -1.60 -47.25
C TYR A 446 -6.71 -1.45 -46.12
N GLU A 447 -7.51 -2.49 -45.83
CA GLU A 447 -8.45 -2.51 -44.71
C GLU A 447 -7.71 -2.59 -43.37
N ASN A 448 -6.47 -3.08 -43.37
CA ASN A 448 -5.56 -3.12 -42.22
C ASN A 448 -4.77 -1.81 -42.01
N ILE A 449 -5.02 -0.78 -42.84
CA ILE A 449 -4.48 0.56 -42.61
C ILE A 449 -5.22 1.15 -41.43
N SER A 450 -4.46 1.62 -40.46
CA SER A 450 -5.01 2.18 -39.24
C SER A 450 -4.28 3.47 -38.89
N VAL A 451 -5.05 4.44 -38.42
CA VAL A 451 -4.59 5.78 -38.10
C VAL A 451 -4.80 6.02 -36.62
N SER A 452 -3.75 6.44 -35.92
CA SER A 452 -3.86 7.04 -34.59
C SER A 452 -3.43 8.49 -34.65
N TYR A 453 -4.16 9.34 -33.93
CA TYR A 453 -3.92 10.77 -33.89
C TYR A 453 -3.88 11.24 -32.44
N GLN A 454 -2.84 11.98 -32.10
CA GLN A 454 -2.55 12.46 -30.76
C GLN A 454 -2.09 13.91 -30.81
N ASN A 455 -2.50 14.70 -29.83
CA ASN A 455 -2.09 16.08 -29.64
C ASN A 455 -1.53 16.23 -28.24
N THR A 456 -0.36 16.84 -28.14
CA THR A 456 0.34 17.09 -26.89
C THR A 456 0.64 18.58 -26.81
N PHE A 457 0.12 19.24 -25.78
CA PHE A 457 0.54 20.56 -25.39
C PHE A 457 1.45 20.40 -24.17
N ASP A 458 2.70 20.85 -24.27
CA ASP A 458 3.62 20.85 -23.12
C ASP A 458 3.97 22.29 -22.74
N SER A 459 4.09 22.51 -21.44
CA SER A 459 4.52 23.78 -20.85
C SER A 459 5.60 23.48 -19.82
N GLU A 460 6.73 24.18 -19.87
CA GLU A 460 7.83 23.96 -18.94
C GLU A 460 8.28 25.28 -18.30
N PHE A 461 8.47 25.23 -16.98
CA PHE A 461 9.11 26.24 -16.18
C PHE A 461 10.32 25.60 -15.48
N ASP A 462 11.49 26.20 -15.66
CA ASP A 462 12.76 25.65 -15.19
C ASP A 462 13.49 26.68 -14.36
N TYR A 463 13.54 26.45 -13.04
CA TYR A 463 14.21 27.32 -12.09
C TYR A 463 15.59 26.76 -11.74
N ARG A 464 16.63 27.45 -12.24
CA ARG A 464 18.04 27.18 -11.96
C ARG A 464 18.72 28.42 -11.40
N PRO A 465 18.80 28.59 -10.07
CA PRO A 465 19.44 29.77 -9.50
C PRO A 465 20.94 29.78 -9.81
N THR A 466 21.46 30.95 -10.21
CA THR A 466 22.91 31.15 -10.46
C THR A 466 23.77 30.89 -9.23
N ARG A 467 23.19 31.13 -8.04
CA ARG A 467 23.78 30.81 -6.73
C ARG A 467 22.88 29.82 -6.01
N ALA A 468 23.13 28.53 -6.18
CA ALA A 468 22.30 27.47 -5.60
C ALA A 468 22.17 27.57 -4.07
N ASP A 469 23.27 27.89 -3.38
CA ASP A 469 23.34 27.89 -1.91
C ASP A 469 22.86 29.20 -1.25
N SER A 470 22.72 30.27 -2.04
CA SER A 470 22.35 31.62 -1.55
C SER A 470 21.36 32.33 -2.47
N ALA A 471 20.47 31.56 -3.10
CA ALA A 471 19.44 32.10 -3.97
C ALA A 471 18.58 33.12 -3.20
N ARG A 472 18.58 34.37 -3.68
CA ARG A 472 17.86 35.48 -3.03
C ARG A 472 16.34 35.27 -3.05
N TYR A 473 15.84 34.65 -4.11
CA TYR A 473 14.44 34.32 -4.33
C TYR A 473 14.25 32.81 -4.35
N ASN A 474 13.08 32.34 -3.95
CA ASN A 474 12.74 30.92 -4.07
C ASN A 474 12.04 30.63 -5.41
N TRP A 475 11.96 29.35 -5.79
CA TRP A 475 11.36 28.95 -7.08
C TRP A 475 9.89 29.36 -7.19
N PHE A 476 9.16 29.43 -6.08
CA PHE A 476 7.74 29.79 -6.07
C PHE A 476 7.54 31.29 -6.34
N GLU A 477 8.40 32.14 -5.78
CA GLU A 477 8.45 33.57 -6.11
C GLU A 477 8.84 33.80 -7.57
N ALA A 478 9.86 33.09 -8.04
CA ALA A 478 10.30 33.15 -9.43
C ALA A 478 9.23 32.64 -10.41
N LEU A 479 8.38 31.68 -10.00
CA LEU A 479 7.26 31.20 -10.82
C LEU A 479 6.18 32.27 -11.03
N MET A 480 5.95 33.12 -10.03
CA MET A 480 4.88 34.13 -10.08
C MET A 480 5.31 35.44 -10.73
N ASP A 481 6.62 35.71 -10.75
CA ASP A 481 7.19 37.02 -11.10
C ASP A 481 8.37 36.86 -12.08
N PRO A 482 8.22 37.28 -13.35
CA PRO A 482 9.27 37.17 -14.35
C PRO A 482 10.54 37.96 -14.01
N ASP A 483 10.43 39.08 -13.30
CA ASP A 483 11.59 39.91 -12.98
C ASP A 483 12.45 39.22 -11.92
N LYS A 484 11.81 38.60 -10.92
CA LYS A 484 12.50 37.77 -9.92
C LYS A 484 13.09 36.50 -10.52
N TYR A 485 12.43 35.91 -11.52
CA TYR A 485 12.99 34.80 -12.29
C TYR A 485 14.31 35.23 -12.93
N GLN A 486 14.30 36.34 -13.68
CA GLN A 486 15.50 36.86 -14.36
C GLN A 486 16.62 37.19 -13.38
N GLU A 487 16.32 37.84 -12.24
CA GLU A 487 17.33 38.13 -11.21
C GLU A 487 17.92 36.86 -10.58
N ALA A 488 17.13 35.79 -10.43
CA ALA A 488 17.56 34.55 -9.80
C ALA A 488 18.36 33.65 -10.75
N THR A 489 17.89 33.48 -11.99
CA THR A 489 18.45 32.54 -12.98
C THR A 489 19.41 33.19 -13.97
N GLY A 490 19.32 34.51 -14.15
CA GLY A 490 20.02 35.21 -15.24
C GLY A 490 19.41 34.95 -16.62
N GLU A 491 18.28 34.25 -16.68
CA GLU A 491 17.60 33.88 -17.92
C GLU A 491 16.28 34.67 -18.08
N ASN A 492 15.94 35.01 -19.32
CA ASN A 492 14.69 35.71 -19.63
C ASN A 492 13.53 34.75 -19.95
N GLU A 493 13.79 33.44 -19.89
CA GLU A 493 12.89 32.38 -20.35
C GLU A 493 11.96 31.91 -19.23
N HIS A 494 11.05 32.78 -18.80
CA HIS A 494 10.16 32.46 -17.68
C HIS A 494 9.29 31.20 -17.97
N TYR A 495 8.67 31.10 -19.14
CA TYR A 495 7.88 29.93 -19.54
C TYR A 495 8.19 29.53 -20.98
N GLN A 496 8.29 28.23 -21.21
CA GLN A 496 8.35 27.63 -22.53
C GLN A 496 7.06 26.83 -22.76
N TYR A 497 6.46 26.93 -23.95
CA TYR A 497 5.28 26.15 -24.30
C TYR A 497 5.30 25.78 -25.77
N GLY A 498 4.77 24.61 -26.08
CA GLY A 498 4.69 24.09 -27.45
C GLY A 498 3.44 23.25 -27.63
N PHE A 499 3.02 23.10 -28.88
CA PHE A 499 1.98 22.14 -29.25
C PHE A 499 2.49 21.20 -30.33
N GLN A 500 2.35 19.89 -30.10
CA GLN A 500 2.74 18.84 -31.02
C GLN A 500 1.51 18.04 -31.43
N GLN A 501 1.36 17.82 -32.73
CA GLN A 501 0.40 16.89 -33.30
C GLN A 501 1.15 15.72 -33.88
N GLN A 502 0.67 14.52 -33.60
CA GLN A 502 1.24 13.28 -34.09
C GLN A 502 0.16 12.47 -34.80
N ALA A 503 0.45 12.10 -36.04
CA ALA A 503 -0.35 11.18 -36.82
C ALA A 503 0.50 9.95 -37.16
N ASP A 504 0.07 8.79 -36.66
CA ASP A 504 0.69 7.51 -36.92
C ASP A 504 -0.19 6.69 -37.83
N ILE A 505 0.33 6.39 -39.01
CA ILE A 505 -0.29 5.48 -39.96
C ILE A 505 0.45 4.16 -39.86
N SER A 506 -0.28 3.09 -39.54
CA SER A 506 0.31 1.76 -39.45
C SER A 506 -0.49 0.76 -40.28
N LEU A 507 0.24 -0.07 -40.99
CA LEU A 507 -0.27 -1.10 -41.87
C LEU A 507 0.21 -2.47 -41.35
N GLY A 508 -0.71 -3.24 -40.78
CA GLY A 508 -0.44 -4.57 -40.25
C GLY A 508 -0.54 -5.65 -41.33
N GLN A 509 0.37 -6.64 -41.28
CA GLN A 509 0.35 -7.84 -42.12
C GLN A 509 0.12 -7.55 -43.62
N ILE A 510 1.04 -6.82 -44.25
CA ILE A 510 1.05 -6.53 -45.70
C ILE A 510 0.96 -7.83 -46.51
N LEU A 511 1.60 -8.89 -46.01
CA LEU A 511 1.55 -10.23 -46.58
C LEU A 511 0.58 -11.09 -45.78
N ASN A 512 -0.36 -11.74 -46.47
CA ASN A 512 -1.25 -12.74 -45.87
C ASN A 512 -0.50 -14.06 -45.65
N SER A 513 0.41 -14.09 -44.65
CA SER A 513 1.21 -15.26 -44.30
C SER A 513 1.17 -15.52 -42.80
N ARG A 514 1.01 -16.79 -42.41
CA ARG A 514 1.04 -17.22 -41.00
C ARG A 514 2.45 -17.28 -40.39
N PHE A 515 3.49 -17.25 -41.24
CA PHE A 515 4.89 -17.43 -40.82
C PHE A 515 5.73 -16.16 -40.92
N LEU A 516 5.35 -15.26 -41.82
CA LEU A 516 6.06 -14.02 -42.11
C LEU A 516 5.15 -12.85 -41.81
N ASN A 517 5.58 -11.97 -40.92
CA ASN A 517 4.89 -10.73 -40.65
C ASN A 517 5.68 -9.57 -41.26
N LEU A 518 5.10 -8.96 -42.29
CA LEU A 518 5.58 -7.72 -42.90
C LEU A 518 4.62 -6.60 -42.51
N SER A 519 5.15 -5.53 -41.94
CA SER A 519 4.38 -4.35 -41.51
C SER A 519 5.07 -3.07 -41.94
N ALA A 520 4.30 -2.03 -42.20
CA ALA A 520 4.81 -0.70 -42.50
C ALA A 520 4.22 0.32 -41.55
N ASN A 521 4.98 1.36 -41.26
CA ASN A 521 4.54 2.48 -40.43
C ASN A 521 5.04 3.79 -41.04
N ALA A 522 4.23 4.84 -40.92
CA ALA A 522 4.61 6.21 -41.22
C ALA A 522 4.16 7.08 -40.05
N ASN A 523 5.11 7.78 -39.45
CA ASN A 523 4.88 8.72 -38.36
C ASN A 523 5.09 10.13 -38.91
N TYR A 524 4.16 11.03 -38.64
CA TYR A 524 4.23 12.44 -38.99
C TYR A 524 3.99 13.27 -37.73
N ASN A 525 4.91 14.18 -37.40
CA ASN A 525 4.78 15.13 -36.32
C ASN A 525 4.74 16.56 -36.87
N GLU A 526 3.84 17.37 -36.32
CA GLU A 526 3.76 18.80 -36.57
C GLU A 526 3.85 19.55 -35.26
N TYR A 527 4.84 20.43 -35.15
CA TYR A 527 5.12 21.24 -33.97
C TYR A 527 4.71 22.68 -34.23
N TRP A 528 4.05 23.30 -33.26
CA TRP A 528 3.67 24.70 -33.27
C TRP A 528 4.38 25.40 -32.12
N PHE A 529 5.15 26.42 -32.47
CA PHE A 529 5.93 27.21 -31.53
C PHE A 529 5.47 28.68 -31.55
N PRO A 530 5.31 29.30 -30.37
CA PRO A 530 4.96 30.71 -30.22
C PRO A 530 6.16 31.63 -30.43
N THR A 531 7.36 31.08 -30.38
CA THR A 531 8.64 31.77 -30.42
C THR A 531 9.64 30.98 -31.27
N THR A 532 10.70 31.66 -31.67
CA THR A 532 11.87 31.08 -32.32
C THR A 532 13.13 31.75 -31.78
N THR A 533 14.26 31.06 -31.84
CA THR A 533 15.57 31.59 -31.49
C THR A 533 16.27 32.08 -32.74
N LEU A 534 16.75 33.33 -32.72
CA LEU A 534 17.66 33.87 -33.73
C LEU A 534 19.00 34.21 -33.10
N LYS A 535 20.08 33.76 -33.74
CA LYS A 535 21.46 34.09 -33.36
C LYS A 535 22.05 35.06 -34.35
N SER A 536 22.63 36.14 -33.83
CA SER A 536 23.38 37.14 -34.58
C SER A 536 24.77 37.27 -33.99
N PHE A 537 25.76 37.47 -34.84
CA PHE A 537 27.13 37.66 -34.40
C PHE A 537 27.42 39.16 -34.24
N ASN A 538 27.90 39.56 -33.07
CA ASN A 538 28.34 40.93 -32.82
C ASN A 538 29.87 40.99 -32.97
N ALA A 539 30.33 41.72 -33.99
CA ALA A 539 31.76 41.82 -34.32
C ALA A 539 32.55 42.65 -33.29
N ASP A 540 31.89 43.52 -32.52
CA ASP A 540 32.55 44.41 -31.55
C ASP A 540 32.85 43.69 -30.23
N SER A 541 31.98 42.77 -29.80
CA SER A 541 32.16 41.93 -28.60
C SER A 541 32.75 40.56 -28.89
N ASN A 542 32.87 40.15 -30.16
CA ASN A 542 33.22 38.81 -30.62
C ASN A 542 32.35 37.71 -29.99
N GLU A 543 31.07 38.01 -29.76
CA GLU A 543 30.11 37.10 -29.14
C GLU A 543 28.91 36.84 -30.06
N VAL A 544 28.35 35.62 -29.96
CA VAL A 544 27.09 35.26 -30.62
C VAL A 544 25.95 35.67 -29.69
N GLU A 545 25.25 36.74 -30.05
CA GLU A 545 24.06 37.20 -29.35
C GLU A 545 22.85 36.37 -29.75
N GLU A 546 22.10 35.94 -28.74
CA GLU A 546 20.90 35.16 -28.90
C GLU A 546 19.66 36.00 -28.60
N ARG A 547 18.72 36.05 -29.54
CA ARG A 547 17.48 36.81 -29.40
C ARG A 547 16.28 35.92 -29.73
N ARG A 548 15.37 35.80 -28.75
CA ARG A 548 14.08 35.14 -28.94
C ARG A 548 13.11 36.08 -29.67
N VAL A 549 12.54 35.61 -30.78
CA VAL A 549 11.54 36.33 -31.56
C VAL A 549 10.18 35.70 -31.33
N ARG A 550 9.21 36.49 -30.86
CA ARG A 550 7.82 36.07 -30.72
C ARG A 550 7.16 36.05 -32.09
N GLY A 551 6.59 34.91 -32.45
CA GLY A 551 5.95 34.68 -33.74
C GLY A 551 5.53 33.22 -33.88
N PHE A 552 4.33 32.99 -34.41
CA PHE A 552 3.83 31.64 -34.66
C PHE A 552 4.61 30.99 -35.80
N THR A 553 5.34 29.92 -35.50
CA THR A 553 6.12 29.15 -36.47
C THR A 553 5.79 27.67 -36.33
N THR A 554 5.69 26.97 -37.47
CA THR A 554 5.41 25.54 -37.51
C THR A 554 6.63 24.76 -37.99
N ALA A 555 6.89 23.61 -37.39
CA ALA A 555 7.91 22.67 -37.85
C ALA A 555 7.27 21.30 -38.09
N ARG A 556 7.84 20.51 -39.01
CA ARG A 556 7.30 19.20 -39.37
C ARG A 556 8.43 18.19 -39.46
N ASP A 557 8.23 17.00 -38.92
CA ASP A 557 9.07 15.87 -39.21
C ASP A 557 8.24 14.62 -39.51
N PHE A 558 8.86 13.67 -40.19
CA PHE A 558 8.24 12.40 -40.49
C PHE A 558 9.31 11.32 -40.61
N SER A 559 8.88 10.09 -40.35
CA SER A 559 9.69 8.91 -40.53
C SER A 559 8.83 7.77 -41.05
N THR A 560 9.44 6.89 -41.83
CA THR A 560 8.77 5.70 -42.38
C THR A 560 9.57 4.47 -42.00
N GLY A 561 8.87 3.39 -41.66
CA GLY A 561 9.46 2.11 -41.29
C GLY A 561 8.83 0.95 -42.02
N LEU A 562 9.65 -0.08 -42.29
CA LEU A 562 9.23 -1.38 -42.77
C LEU A 562 9.82 -2.42 -41.81
N SER A 563 8.97 -3.23 -41.18
CA SER A 563 9.38 -4.24 -40.21
C SER A 563 9.00 -5.63 -40.70
N PHE A 564 10.01 -6.50 -40.75
CA PHE A 564 9.89 -7.92 -41.07
C PHE A 564 10.19 -8.74 -39.82
N SER A 565 9.34 -9.71 -39.48
CA SER A 565 9.58 -10.62 -38.38
C SER A 565 9.06 -12.03 -38.67
N THR A 566 9.71 -13.01 -38.08
CA THR A 566 9.29 -14.42 -38.14
C THR A 566 9.54 -15.11 -36.79
N THR A 567 8.99 -16.30 -36.61
CA THR A 567 9.23 -17.12 -35.42
C THR A 567 9.64 -18.51 -35.86
N VAL A 568 10.81 -18.94 -35.38
CA VAL A 568 11.40 -20.26 -35.63
C VAL A 568 11.38 -21.04 -34.31
N TYR A 569 10.88 -22.27 -34.36
CA TYR A 569 10.83 -23.16 -33.21
C TYR A 569 11.84 -24.29 -33.37
N GLY A 570 12.74 -24.44 -32.39
CA GLY A 570 13.63 -25.58 -32.24
C GLY A 570 13.16 -26.48 -31.09
N LEU A 571 13.03 -27.78 -31.35
CA LEU A 571 12.65 -28.78 -30.35
C LEU A 571 13.79 -29.80 -30.21
N MET A 572 14.28 -29.98 -28.99
CA MET A 572 15.31 -30.95 -28.66
C MET A 572 14.80 -31.88 -27.56
N ASN A 573 14.57 -33.16 -27.91
CA ASN A 573 14.14 -34.17 -26.95
C ASN A 573 15.33 -34.79 -26.21
N ALA A 574 15.95 -33.99 -25.34
CA ALA A 574 16.98 -34.46 -24.41
C ALA A 574 16.41 -34.58 -22.99
N LYS A 575 16.97 -35.51 -22.19
CA LYS A 575 16.62 -35.70 -20.78
C LYS A 575 17.82 -35.37 -19.91
N ILE A 576 17.71 -34.33 -19.09
CA ILE A 576 18.72 -33.90 -18.12
C ILE A 576 18.06 -33.82 -16.74
N GLY A 577 18.27 -34.84 -15.91
CA GLY A 577 17.64 -34.94 -14.59
C GLY A 577 16.10 -34.97 -14.66
N LYS A 578 15.45 -34.02 -13.97
CA LYS A 578 13.99 -33.84 -13.98
C LYS A 578 13.48 -33.06 -15.20
N LEU A 579 14.36 -32.54 -16.05
CA LEU A 579 13.99 -31.82 -17.27
C LEU A 579 14.01 -32.78 -18.47
N GLN A 580 12.94 -32.73 -19.25
CA GLN A 580 12.76 -33.44 -20.52
C GLN A 580 12.39 -32.39 -21.57
N SER A 581 12.71 -32.63 -22.84
CA SER A 581 12.26 -31.83 -23.99
C SER A 581 12.48 -30.32 -23.83
N PHE A 582 13.53 -29.83 -24.49
CA PHE A 582 13.88 -28.42 -24.54
C PHE A 582 13.25 -27.78 -25.79
N ARG A 583 12.61 -26.64 -25.61
CA ARG A 583 12.10 -25.80 -26.70
C ARG A 583 12.88 -24.49 -26.73
N HIS A 584 13.44 -24.17 -27.89
CA HIS A 584 14.03 -22.87 -28.17
C HIS A 584 13.11 -22.15 -29.16
N THR A 585 12.58 -21.00 -28.77
CA THR A 585 11.83 -20.12 -29.67
C THR A 585 12.71 -18.96 -30.06
N LEU A 586 13.05 -18.87 -31.35
CA LEU A 586 13.87 -17.83 -31.95
C LEU A 586 12.97 -16.87 -32.74
N ARG A 587 12.96 -15.59 -32.38
CA ARG A 587 12.18 -14.54 -33.05
C ARG A 587 13.12 -13.49 -33.63
N PRO A 588 13.63 -13.70 -34.86
CA PRO A 588 14.39 -12.68 -35.56
C PRO A 588 13.44 -11.59 -36.09
N SER A 589 13.91 -10.36 -36.06
CA SER A 589 13.23 -9.19 -36.63
C SER A 589 14.23 -8.28 -37.31
N LEU A 590 13.82 -7.76 -38.46
CA LEU A 590 14.56 -6.81 -39.28
C LEU A 590 13.67 -5.58 -39.47
N SER A 591 14.20 -4.40 -39.20
CA SER A 591 13.47 -3.13 -39.30
C SER A 591 14.28 -2.17 -40.16
N LEU A 592 13.70 -1.71 -41.27
CA LEU A 592 14.25 -0.64 -42.08
C LEU A 592 13.53 0.64 -41.66
N SER A 593 14.25 1.67 -41.27
CA SER A 593 13.69 2.97 -40.95
C SER A 593 14.38 4.08 -41.74
N TYR A 594 13.57 5.01 -42.23
CA TYR A 594 14.00 6.16 -43.00
C TYR A 594 13.49 7.45 -42.36
N ARG A 595 14.40 8.40 -42.16
CA ARG A 595 14.12 9.77 -41.74
C ARG A 595 14.95 10.72 -42.62
N PRO A 596 14.32 11.66 -43.35
CA PRO A 596 15.04 12.68 -44.11
C PRO A 596 15.88 13.62 -43.23
N ASP A 597 16.84 14.31 -43.83
CA ASP A 597 17.56 15.40 -43.15
C ASP A 597 16.73 16.69 -43.11
N PHE A 598 16.09 16.93 -41.97
CA PHE A 598 15.33 18.16 -41.70
C PHE A 598 16.22 19.39 -41.50
N SER A 599 17.55 19.21 -41.46
CA SER A 599 18.47 20.33 -41.44
C SER A 599 18.70 20.96 -42.81
N SER A 600 18.37 20.31 -43.92
CA SER A 600 18.54 20.90 -45.26
C SER A 600 17.82 22.25 -45.40
N ASP A 601 18.40 23.17 -46.18
CA ASP A 601 17.91 24.54 -46.32
C ASP A 601 16.48 24.60 -46.91
N PHE A 602 16.07 23.54 -47.62
CA PHE A 602 14.71 23.34 -48.12
C PHE A 602 13.64 23.49 -47.02
N TRP A 603 13.91 23.00 -45.80
CA TRP A 603 12.94 23.05 -44.70
C TRP A 603 12.97 24.38 -43.93
N GLY A 604 14.08 25.12 -43.98
CA GLY A 604 14.24 26.40 -43.27
C GLY A 604 14.28 26.31 -41.74
N PHE A 605 14.38 25.11 -41.16
CA PHE A 605 14.43 24.91 -39.69
C PHE A 605 15.81 25.20 -39.07
N TYR A 606 16.86 25.15 -39.88
CA TYR A 606 18.23 25.41 -39.44
C TYR A 606 18.79 26.65 -40.11
N ARG A 607 19.58 27.41 -39.35
CA ARG A 607 20.31 28.58 -39.84
C ARG A 607 21.78 28.49 -39.46
N THR A 608 22.63 29.23 -40.15
CA THR A 608 24.05 29.36 -39.84
C THR A 608 24.31 30.75 -39.23
N VAL A 609 25.16 30.80 -38.22
CA VAL A 609 25.65 32.05 -37.61
C VAL A 609 27.16 32.02 -37.60
N GLN A 610 27.79 33.17 -37.85
CA GLN A 610 29.22 33.35 -37.66
C GLN A 610 29.60 33.21 -36.18
N THR A 611 30.73 32.58 -35.88
CA THR A 611 31.18 32.37 -34.49
C THR A 611 32.43 33.14 -34.11
N ASP A 612 33.22 33.57 -35.09
CA ASP A 612 34.46 34.33 -34.84
C ASP A 612 34.78 35.21 -36.05
N THR A 613 35.58 36.25 -35.83
CA THR A 613 36.18 37.10 -36.87
C THR A 613 37.46 36.52 -37.45
N THR A 614 38.10 35.56 -36.76
CA THR A 614 39.34 34.92 -37.25
C THR A 614 39.06 34.07 -38.49
N ARG A 615 39.72 34.41 -39.60
CA ARG A 615 39.60 33.62 -40.84
C ARG A 615 40.38 32.32 -40.69
N GLN A 616 39.77 31.22 -41.08
CA GLN A 616 40.46 29.94 -41.22
C GLN A 616 41.51 30.04 -42.34
N ALA A 617 42.45 29.09 -42.38
CA ALA A 617 43.55 29.07 -43.35
C ALA A 617 43.08 29.04 -44.83
N ASP A 618 41.82 28.70 -45.07
CA ASP A 618 41.14 28.70 -46.38
C ASP A 618 40.42 30.02 -46.72
N GLY A 619 40.50 31.03 -45.84
CA GLY A 619 39.86 32.33 -46.01
C GLY A 619 38.39 32.37 -45.59
N THR A 620 37.81 31.26 -45.12
CA THR A 620 36.42 31.19 -44.64
C THR A 620 36.29 31.68 -43.21
N VAL A 621 35.12 32.21 -42.90
CA VAL A 621 34.76 32.63 -41.56
C VAL A 621 34.13 31.43 -40.84
N PRO A 622 34.51 31.10 -39.61
CA PRO A 622 33.92 29.99 -38.88
C PRO A 622 32.42 30.27 -38.64
N THR A 623 31.58 29.31 -39.06
CA THR A 623 30.13 29.37 -38.87
C THR A 623 29.64 28.14 -38.11
N ARG A 624 28.57 28.32 -37.34
CA ARG A 624 27.89 27.27 -36.60
C ARG A 624 26.44 27.19 -37.07
N ARG A 625 25.99 25.98 -37.37
CA ARG A 625 24.58 25.70 -37.67
C ARG A 625 23.80 25.50 -36.38
N TYR A 626 22.65 26.13 -36.26
CA TYR A 626 21.74 26.01 -35.11
C TYR A 626 20.29 25.80 -35.58
N SER A 627 19.47 25.15 -34.75
CA SER A 627 18.03 25.02 -34.99
C SER A 627 17.35 26.27 -34.47
N ILE A 628 16.40 26.83 -35.23
CA ILE A 628 15.60 27.97 -34.76
C ILE A 628 14.64 27.60 -33.61
N PHE A 629 14.55 26.31 -33.26
CA PHE A 629 13.69 25.78 -32.19
C PHE A 629 14.49 25.20 -31.00
N GLU A 630 15.80 25.43 -30.90
CA GLU A 630 16.66 24.74 -29.92
C GLU A 630 16.32 25.01 -28.44
N ASN A 631 15.66 26.13 -28.14
CA ASN A 631 15.15 26.50 -26.80
C ASN A 631 13.63 26.31 -26.64
N GLU A 632 12.97 25.69 -27.61
CA GLU A 632 11.55 25.38 -27.49
C GLU A 632 11.37 24.01 -26.81
N VAL A 633 10.23 23.81 -26.14
CA VAL A 633 9.95 22.61 -25.32
C VAL A 633 10.20 21.30 -26.08
N PHE A 634 9.75 21.24 -27.34
CA PHE A 634 9.92 20.04 -28.18
C PHE A 634 11.21 20.02 -29.01
N ARG A 635 12.06 21.06 -28.95
CA ARG A 635 13.34 21.25 -29.70
C ARG A 635 13.25 21.18 -31.23
N GLY A 636 12.11 20.79 -31.79
CA GLY A 636 11.81 20.70 -33.22
C GLY A 636 12.46 19.49 -33.93
N PRO A 637 12.36 19.45 -35.27
CA PRO A 637 12.95 18.39 -36.09
C PRO A 637 14.47 18.27 -35.91
N GLY A 638 14.94 17.04 -35.70
CA GLY A 638 16.36 16.74 -35.54
C GLY A 638 17.16 16.81 -36.86
N ARG A 639 18.45 17.06 -36.73
CA ARG A 639 19.43 17.11 -37.83
C ARG A 639 19.86 15.71 -38.26
N GLY A 640 20.14 15.57 -39.55
CA GLY A 640 20.80 14.42 -40.14
C GLY A 640 19.81 13.46 -40.79
N GLU A 641 20.22 12.89 -41.92
CA GLU A 641 19.50 11.80 -42.55
C GLU A 641 19.74 10.51 -41.76
N GLN A 642 18.70 9.71 -41.58
CA GLN A 642 18.82 8.37 -41.01
C GLN A 642 18.24 7.35 -41.98
N ARG A 643 19.07 6.37 -42.32
CA ARG A 643 18.71 5.19 -43.11
C ARG A 643 19.21 3.98 -42.34
N SER A 644 18.47 3.54 -41.33
CA SER A 644 18.93 2.47 -40.45
C SER A 644 18.24 1.14 -40.71
N LEU A 645 19.05 0.08 -40.75
CA LEU A 645 18.62 -1.30 -40.73
C LEU A 645 18.87 -1.88 -39.33
N GLY A 646 17.83 -1.94 -38.51
CA GLY A 646 17.84 -2.57 -37.20
C GLY A 646 17.63 -4.07 -37.31
N PHE A 647 18.44 -4.86 -36.61
CA PHE A 647 18.26 -6.30 -36.47
C PHE A 647 18.17 -6.65 -34.99
N SER A 648 17.17 -7.47 -34.63
CA SER A 648 16.99 -7.96 -33.27
C SER A 648 16.64 -9.44 -33.29
N ILE A 649 17.29 -10.18 -32.40
CA ILE A 649 17.06 -11.61 -32.20
C ILE A 649 16.61 -11.80 -30.76
N ASN A 650 15.38 -12.27 -30.59
CA ASN A 650 14.82 -12.61 -29.29
C ASN A 650 14.76 -14.14 -29.14
N ASN A 651 15.34 -14.64 -28.05
CA ASN A 651 15.41 -16.05 -27.73
C ASN A 651 14.66 -16.35 -26.43
N THR A 652 13.79 -17.35 -26.46
CA THR A 652 13.15 -17.92 -25.27
C THR A 652 13.51 -19.40 -25.17
N PHE A 653 13.92 -19.85 -23.98
CA PHE A 653 14.26 -21.25 -23.73
C PHE A 653 13.34 -21.84 -22.67
N GLU A 654 12.68 -22.93 -23.02
CA GLU A 654 11.73 -23.65 -22.20
C GLU A 654 12.13 -25.11 -22.07
N ALA A 655 11.79 -25.72 -20.95
CA ALA A 655 12.00 -27.15 -20.72
C ALA A 655 10.78 -27.74 -20.03
N LYS A 656 10.47 -29.00 -20.34
CA LYS A 656 9.39 -29.73 -19.68
C LYS A 656 9.93 -30.41 -18.43
N GLN A 657 9.61 -29.91 -17.25
CA GLN A 657 9.92 -30.55 -15.99
C GLN A 657 8.95 -31.71 -15.72
N VAL A 658 9.49 -32.89 -15.44
CA VAL A 658 8.73 -34.09 -15.09
C VAL A 658 9.01 -34.45 -13.63
N LYS A 659 7.97 -34.45 -12.81
CA LYS A 659 7.97 -34.96 -11.43
C LYS A 659 7.18 -36.26 -11.41
N ARG A 660 7.65 -37.25 -10.64
CA ARG A 660 6.90 -38.48 -10.36
C ARG A 660 6.55 -38.50 -8.88
N ASP A 661 5.28 -38.72 -8.57
CA ASP A 661 4.85 -38.92 -7.18
C ASP A 661 5.24 -40.32 -6.68
N SER A 662 5.18 -40.53 -5.37
CA SER A 662 5.33 -41.78 -4.63
C SER A 662 4.42 -42.93 -5.10
N THR A 663 3.31 -42.61 -5.78
CA THR A 663 2.39 -43.55 -6.46
C THR A 663 2.78 -43.86 -7.91
N GLY A 664 3.83 -43.24 -8.45
CA GLY A 664 4.30 -43.38 -9.83
C GLY A 664 3.64 -42.44 -10.84
N GLU A 665 2.69 -41.60 -10.42
CA GLU A 665 1.98 -40.65 -11.30
C GLU A 665 2.92 -39.58 -11.85
N LYS A 666 2.86 -39.34 -13.17
CA LYS A 666 3.76 -38.42 -13.90
C LYS A 666 3.12 -37.04 -14.01
N GLN A 667 3.63 -36.07 -13.25
CA GLN A 667 3.29 -34.66 -13.41
C GLN A 667 4.29 -33.97 -14.34
N GLU A 668 3.78 -33.28 -15.36
CA GLU A 668 4.59 -32.56 -16.35
C GLU A 668 4.26 -31.07 -16.32
N ASN A 669 5.27 -30.22 -16.13
CA ASN A 669 5.12 -28.77 -16.14
C ASN A 669 6.14 -28.13 -17.08
N VAL A 670 5.73 -27.14 -17.89
CA VAL A 670 6.65 -26.40 -18.77
C VAL A 670 7.22 -25.23 -17.97
N ILE A 671 8.54 -25.20 -17.80
CA ILE A 671 9.25 -24.12 -17.13
C ILE A 671 10.04 -23.30 -18.14
N ARG A 672 10.06 -21.98 -17.97
CA ARG A 672 10.89 -21.06 -18.77
C ARG A 672 12.25 -20.92 -18.09
N LEU A 673 13.28 -21.52 -18.68
CA LEU A 673 14.66 -21.40 -18.17
C LEU A 673 15.21 -20.00 -18.44
N ILE A 674 14.90 -19.46 -19.62
CA ILE A 674 15.20 -18.09 -20.02
C ILE A 674 13.92 -17.51 -20.59
N ASP A 675 13.39 -16.48 -19.92
CA ASP A 675 12.18 -15.80 -20.37
C ASP A 675 12.45 -15.08 -21.70
N GLN A 676 13.55 -14.33 -21.74
CA GLN A 676 13.96 -13.54 -22.90
C GLN A 676 15.47 -13.27 -22.88
N LEU A 677 16.14 -13.63 -23.96
CA LEU A 677 17.49 -13.17 -24.32
C LEU A 677 17.40 -12.42 -25.65
N ASN A 678 17.41 -11.09 -25.58
CA ASN A 678 17.36 -10.20 -26.74
C ASN A 678 18.76 -9.67 -27.04
N MET A 679 19.15 -9.75 -28.31
CA MET A 679 20.33 -9.12 -28.87
C MET A 679 19.89 -8.21 -30.00
N SER A 680 20.26 -6.93 -29.95
CA SER A 680 19.85 -5.94 -30.96
C SER A 680 20.98 -4.98 -31.31
N SER A 681 21.11 -4.66 -32.58
CA SER A 681 22.00 -3.62 -33.11
C SER A 681 21.40 -3.08 -34.41
N SER A 682 21.96 -2.00 -34.94
CA SER A 682 21.45 -1.33 -36.12
C SER A 682 22.59 -0.80 -36.98
N TYR A 683 22.43 -0.82 -38.29
CA TYR A 683 23.38 -0.24 -39.22
C TYR A 683 22.78 0.98 -39.91
N ASN A 684 23.35 2.18 -39.73
CA ASN A 684 22.91 3.41 -40.37
C ASN A 684 23.73 3.69 -41.64
N PHE A 685 23.10 3.53 -42.80
CA PHE A 685 23.72 3.78 -44.11
C PHE A 685 23.99 5.27 -44.38
N ALA A 686 23.28 6.17 -43.70
CA ALA A 686 23.41 7.62 -43.88
C ALA A 686 24.46 8.28 -42.97
N ALA A 687 25.08 7.53 -42.05
CA ALA A 687 26.11 8.08 -41.16
C ALA A 687 27.48 8.16 -41.85
N ASP A 688 28.22 9.24 -41.62
CA ASP A 688 29.57 9.44 -42.19
C ASP A 688 30.63 8.51 -41.56
N SER A 689 30.46 8.14 -40.28
CA SER A 689 31.35 7.26 -39.52
C SER A 689 30.56 6.47 -38.47
N LEU A 690 31.15 5.38 -37.94
CA LEU A 690 30.53 4.55 -36.89
C LEU A 690 29.14 4.02 -37.30
N LYS A 691 29.04 3.51 -38.54
CA LYS A 691 27.77 3.11 -39.16
C LYS A 691 27.05 2.00 -38.40
N LEU A 692 27.78 1.11 -37.73
CA LEU A 692 27.21 0.03 -36.91
C LEU A 692 26.99 0.51 -35.46
N ALA A 693 25.78 0.38 -34.94
CA ALA A 693 25.51 0.70 -33.54
C ALA A 693 26.01 -0.41 -32.60
N ASP A 694 26.23 -0.04 -31.33
CA ASP A 694 26.60 -0.99 -30.29
C ASP A 694 25.56 -2.12 -30.17
N LEU A 695 26.03 -3.31 -29.82
CA LEU A 695 25.18 -4.46 -29.55
C LEU A 695 24.61 -4.35 -28.15
N ASN A 696 23.28 -4.17 -28.08
CA ASN A 696 22.52 -4.18 -26.84
C ASN A 696 22.00 -5.59 -26.57
N THR A 697 22.39 -6.14 -25.43
CA THR A 697 21.96 -7.47 -24.97
C THR A 697 21.17 -7.34 -23.68
N SER A 698 19.96 -7.92 -23.64
CA SER A 698 19.16 -8.01 -22.42
C SER A 698 18.77 -9.45 -22.15
N PHE A 699 18.91 -9.88 -20.90
CA PHE A 699 18.63 -11.21 -20.42
C PHE A 699 17.64 -11.14 -19.26
N SER A 700 16.62 -12.00 -19.27
CA SER A 700 15.72 -12.19 -18.16
C SER A 700 15.37 -13.66 -17.98
N ALA A 701 15.30 -14.10 -16.72
CA ALA A 701 15.01 -15.49 -16.37
C ALA A 701 14.32 -15.61 -15.01
N ARG A 702 13.42 -16.60 -14.92
CA ARG A 702 12.76 -17.05 -13.67
C ARG A 702 13.06 -18.53 -13.46
N ILE A 703 14.32 -18.81 -13.15
CA ILE A 703 14.86 -20.18 -13.09
C ILE A 703 14.26 -20.98 -11.93
N ILE A 704 13.98 -20.31 -10.81
CA ILE A 704 13.42 -20.88 -9.59
C ILE A 704 12.22 -20.03 -9.21
N ASP A 705 11.19 -20.65 -8.62
CA ASP A 705 10.04 -19.93 -8.10
C ASP A 705 10.48 -18.88 -7.07
N GLY A 706 9.88 -17.69 -7.12
CA GLY A 706 10.31 -16.54 -6.32
C GLY A 706 11.62 -15.86 -6.75
N MET A 707 12.40 -16.40 -7.70
CA MET A 707 13.64 -15.78 -8.20
C MET A 707 13.45 -15.14 -9.58
N SER A 708 13.78 -13.86 -9.72
CA SER A 708 13.87 -13.15 -11.01
C SER A 708 15.27 -12.59 -11.20
N ILE A 709 15.88 -12.93 -12.33
CA ILE A 709 17.17 -12.42 -12.77
C ILE A 709 16.93 -11.54 -13.98
N ARG A 710 17.50 -10.33 -13.98
CA ARG A 710 17.57 -9.44 -15.14
C ARG A 710 19.01 -8.97 -15.31
N ALA A 711 19.54 -9.10 -16.51
CA ALA A 711 20.86 -8.57 -16.84
C ALA A 711 20.80 -7.82 -18.17
N SER A 712 21.63 -6.79 -18.31
CA SER A 712 21.81 -6.08 -19.57
C SER A 712 23.27 -5.74 -19.77
N ALA A 713 23.72 -5.87 -21.00
CA ALA A 713 25.08 -5.57 -21.42
C ALA A 713 25.06 -4.76 -22.71
N ASN A 714 26.01 -3.85 -22.86
CA ASN A 714 26.25 -3.14 -24.12
C ASN A 714 27.68 -3.43 -24.58
N PHE A 715 27.81 -3.73 -25.87
CA PHE A 715 29.06 -4.09 -26.50
C PHE A 715 29.36 -3.15 -27.67
N ASN A 716 30.55 -2.58 -27.67
CA ASN A 716 31.09 -1.71 -28.71
C ASN A 716 31.92 -2.53 -29.70
N PHE A 717 31.78 -2.25 -30.99
CA PHE A 717 32.53 -2.91 -32.07
C PHE A 717 33.77 -2.13 -32.51
N TYR A 718 33.88 -0.86 -32.11
CA TYR A 718 34.89 0.06 -32.58
C TYR A 718 36.01 0.30 -31.56
N GLU A 719 37.21 0.61 -32.04
CA GLU A 719 38.31 1.07 -31.20
C GLU A 719 38.01 2.45 -30.60
N ARG A 720 38.78 2.81 -29.57
CA ARG A 720 38.72 4.13 -28.93
C ARG A 720 40.09 4.80 -28.99
N ASN A 721 40.09 6.12 -29.12
CA ASN A 721 41.31 6.91 -28.96
C ASN A 721 41.68 7.08 -27.48
N GLU A 722 42.81 7.73 -27.19
CA GLU A 722 43.31 8.00 -25.83
C GLU A 722 42.34 8.85 -24.99
N GLN A 723 41.44 9.59 -25.63
CA GLN A 723 40.40 10.40 -24.98
C GLN A 723 39.10 9.61 -24.74
N GLY A 724 39.03 8.34 -25.14
CA GLY A 724 37.87 7.46 -24.97
C GLY A 724 36.81 7.54 -26.07
N ASN A 725 37.02 8.38 -27.08
CA ASN A 725 36.11 8.55 -28.21
C ASN A 725 36.26 7.40 -29.20
N LYS A 726 35.14 6.90 -29.72
CA LYS A 726 35.15 5.83 -30.72
C LYS A 726 35.78 6.36 -32.01
N ILE A 727 36.65 5.56 -32.61
CA ILE A 727 37.21 5.80 -33.94
C ILE A 727 36.60 4.80 -34.91
N ASP A 728 36.42 5.17 -36.18
CA ASP A 728 35.79 4.32 -37.20
C ASP A 728 36.71 3.19 -37.67
N ARG A 729 37.17 2.38 -36.72
CA ARG A 729 38.00 1.20 -36.90
C ARG A 729 37.47 0.08 -36.02
N PHE A 730 37.20 -1.08 -36.60
CA PHE A 730 36.71 -2.23 -35.85
C PHE A 730 37.79 -2.78 -34.91
N LEU A 731 37.37 -3.35 -33.77
CA LEU A 731 38.27 -3.97 -32.78
C LEU A 731 38.92 -5.26 -33.28
N LEU A 732 38.21 -6.03 -34.10
CA LEU A 732 38.59 -7.38 -34.48
C LEU A 732 39.97 -7.48 -35.17
N PRO A 733 40.33 -6.62 -36.15
CA PRO A 733 41.59 -6.74 -36.88
C PRO A 733 42.86 -6.45 -36.07
N ASN A 734 42.80 -5.51 -35.11
CA ASN A 734 44.00 -5.08 -34.37
C ASN A 734 44.10 -5.67 -32.97
N SER A 735 42.98 -5.75 -32.24
CA SER A 735 42.97 -6.18 -30.83
C SER A 735 42.66 -7.66 -30.65
N GLY A 736 42.22 -8.35 -31.71
CA GLY A 736 41.75 -9.74 -31.66
C GLY A 736 40.44 -9.93 -30.86
N LYS A 737 39.84 -8.86 -30.32
CA LYS A 737 38.58 -8.91 -29.57
C LYS A 737 37.42 -8.59 -30.51
N PRO A 738 36.38 -9.43 -30.59
CA PRO A 738 35.23 -9.16 -31.46
C PRO A 738 34.36 -7.99 -30.98
N PHE A 739 34.41 -7.68 -29.69
CA PHE A 739 33.67 -6.59 -29.07
C PHE A 739 34.28 -6.19 -27.73
N GLU A 740 34.01 -4.96 -27.30
CA GLU A 740 34.36 -4.41 -26.00
C GLU A 740 33.07 -4.17 -25.19
N MET A 741 32.96 -4.79 -24.02
CA MET A 741 31.83 -4.50 -23.13
C MET A 741 31.98 -3.08 -22.54
N THR A 742 31.00 -2.22 -22.75
CA THR A 742 31.02 -0.83 -22.25
C THR A 742 30.22 -0.67 -20.97
N ARG A 743 29.15 -1.44 -20.82
CA ARG A 743 28.26 -1.43 -19.66
C ARG A 743 27.74 -2.83 -19.38
N PHE A 744 27.62 -3.15 -18.10
CA PHE A 744 26.97 -4.35 -17.62
C PHE A 744 26.18 -4.05 -16.36
N SER A 745 24.94 -4.48 -16.30
CA SER A 745 24.14 -4.43 -15.09
C SER A 745 23.39 -5.73 -14.90
N ALA A 746 23.40 -6.25 -13.68
CA ALA A 746 22.64 -7.42 -13.29
C ALA A 746 21.87 -7.11 -12.01
N SER A 747 20.59 -7.47 -11.99
CA SER A 747 19.74 -7.41 -10.81
C SER A 747 19.07 -8.75 -10.59
N THR A 748 19.16 -9.26 -9.37
CA THR A 748 18.51 -10.50 -8.97
C THR A 748 17.62 -10.22 -7.77
N SER A 749 16.34 -10.50 -7.88
CA SER A 749 15.39 -10.45 -6.77
C SER A 749 14.97 -11.88 -6.41
N TYR A 750 15.04 -12.23 -5.13
CA TYR A 750 14.54 -13.49 -4.61
C TYR A 750 13.57 -13.21 -3.47
N SER A 751 12.32 -13.60 -3.62
CA SER A 751 11.32 -13.59 -2.57
C SER A 751 11.03 -15.00 -2.12
N PHE A 752 11.07 -15.22 -0.83
CA PHE A 752 10.75 -16.50 -0.23
C PHE A 752 9.73 -16.29 0.88
N ASP A 753 8.65 -17.06 0.82
CA ASP A 753 7.60 -17.06 1.82
C ASP A 753 7.37 -18.50 2.29
N TRP A 754 7.76 -18.79 3.53
CA TRP A 754 7.45 -20.04 4.22
C TRP A 754 6.25 -19.83 5.13
N GLY A 755 5.29 -20.76 5.12
CA GLY A 755 4.21 -20.84 6.12
C GLY A 755 3.04 -19.87 5.93
N ARG A 756 3.08 -18.97 4.93
CA ARG A 756 1.95 -18.08 4.57
C ARG A 756 1.01 -18.64 3.49
N SER A 757 1.46 -19.60 2.67
CA SER A 757 0.65 -20.23 1.61
C SER A 757 0.88 -21.74 1.51
N GLY A 758 1.06 -22.42 2.65
CA GLY A 758 1.36 -23.85 2.68
C GLY A 758 2.32 -24.26 3.78
N GLY A 759 2.07 -23.83 5.04
CA GLY A 759 2.35 -24.77 6.12
C GLY A 759 1.57 -26.04 5.77
N LEU A 760 2.14 -27.23 5.96
CA LEU A 760 1.46 -28.51 5.75
C LEU A 760 0.00 -28.33 6.19
N GLN A 761 -0.91 -28.17 5.24
CA GLN A 761 -2.28 -28.55 5.47
C GLN A 761 -2.15 -30.05 5.53
N THR A 762 -1.84 -30.57 6.72
CA THR A 762 -2.57 -31.75 7.14
C THR A 762 -4.01 -31.33 6.92
N SER A 763 -4.57 -31.81 5.80
CA SER A 763 -6.01 -31.99 5.71
C SER A 763 -6.45 -32.39 7.10
N ASN A 764 -7.49 -31.74 7.61
CA ASN A 764 -8.21 -32.14 8.80
C ASN A 764 -8.79 -33.56 8.56
N ARG A 765 -7.91 -34.54 8.35
CA ARG A 765 -8.16 -35.96 8.42
C ARG A 765 -8.13 -36.18 9.90
N ASP A 766 -9.32 -36.26 10.48
CA ASP A 766 -9.51 -37.02 11.69
C ASP A 766 -8.59 -38.25 11.62
N PRO A 767 -7.76 -38.52 12.64
CA PRO A 767 -6.92 -39.70 12.63
C PRO A 767 -7.82 -40.92 12.43
N TYR A 768 -7.76 -41.50 11.22
CA TYR A 768 -8.42 -42.77 10.93
C TYR A 768 -7.71 -43.83 11.75
N PHE A 769 -8.30 -44.18 12.89
CA PHE A 769 -7.94 -45.38 13.62
C PHE A 769 -8.53 -46.57 12.86
N PRO A 770 -7.74 -47.44 12.20
CA PRO A 770 -8.28 -48.68 11.66
C PRO A 770 -8.87 -49.49 12.82
N ALA A 771 -10.11 -49.98 12.65
CA ALA A 771 -10.83 -50.74 13.68
C ALA A 771 -10.10 -52.02 14.14
N ASN A 772 -9.07 -52.47 13.40
CA ASN A 772 -8.21 -53.60 13.74
C ASN A 772 -6.78 -53.12 13.96
N TYR A 773 -6.43 -52.92 15.23
CA TYR A 773 -5.06 -52.69 15.69
C TYR A 773 -4.33 -54.04 15.76
N ASP A 774 -3.28 -54.20 14.96
CA ASP A 774 -2.33 -55.32 15.08
C ASP A 774 -1.22 -54.93 16.09
N PRO A 775 -1.20 -55.53 17.30
CA PRO A 775 -0.22 -55.20 18.33
C PRO A 775 1.23 -55.56 17.97
N LEU A 776 1.50 -56.21 16.82
CA LEU A 776 2.83 -56.63 16.40
C LEU A 776 3.49 -55.69 15.36
N ASN A 777 2.79 -54.68 14.85
CA ASN A 777 3.35 -53.77 13.84
C ASN A 777 4.07 -52.56 14.47
N GLN A 778 5.34 -52.74 14.86
CA GLN A 778 6.16 -51.72 15.53
C GLN A 778 6.73 -50.62 14.60
N ARG A 779 6.32 -50.55 13.33
CA ARG A 779 6.86 -49.57 12.35
C ARG A 779 6.34 -48.13 12.49
N ILE A 780 5.46 -47.86 13.45
CA ILE A 780 4.80 -46.54 13.64
C ILE A 780 5.32 -45.79 14.88
N PHE A 781 6.22 -46.38 15.68
CA PHE A 781 6.76 -45.69 16.86
C PHE A 781 7.83 -44.65 16.51
N HIS A 782 7.38 -43.41 16.28
CA HIS A 782 8.12 -42.17 16.55
C HIS A 782 7.19 -41.20 17.31
N PRO A 783 7.75 -40.35 18.17
CA PRO A 783 7.63 -40.41 19.62
C PRO A 783 6.36 -39.73 20.15
N VAL A 784 5.49 -40.49 20.79
CA VAL A 784 4.53 -39.95 21.75
C VAL A 784 4.52 -40.89 22.95
N ASP A 785 5.16 -40.46 24.04
CA ASP A 785 4.96 -41.07 25.35
C ASP A 785 3.54 -40.71 25.81
N PRO A 786 2.61 -41.66 25.97
CA PRO A 786 1.23 -41.39 26.36
C PRO A 786 1.09 -40.85 27.79
N HIS A 787 2.13 -40.94 28.63
CA HIS A 787 2.06 -40.55 30.04
C HIS A 787 2.34 -39.07 30.31
N PHE A 788 2.82 -38.29 29.33
CA PHE A 788 3.27 -36.90 29.59
C PHE A 788 2.67 -35.78 28.73
N ASN A 789 1.87 -36.04 27.68
CA ASN A 789 1.20 -34.96 26.93
C ASN A 789 -0.11 -35.43 26.27
N THR A 790 -1.25 -34.94 26.77
CA THR A 790 -2.58 -35.11 26.16
C THR A 790 -2.87 -34.08 25.06
N GLN A 791 -1.94 -33.16 24.77
CA GLN A 791 -2.06 -32.21 23.67
C GLN A 791 -1.19 -32.66 22.50
N PRO A 792 -1.70 -32.68 21.25
CA PRO A 792 -0.86 -32.89 20.09
C PRO A 792 0.27 -31.84 20.13
N VAL A 793 1.50 -32.25 19.80
CA VAL A 793 2.62 -31.32 19.61
C VAL A 793 2.10 -30.23 18.67
N GLN A 794 1.89 -29.02 19.18
CA GLN A 794 1.41 -27.93 18.33
C GLN A 794 2.42 -27.80 17.19
N GLU A 795 1.95 -27.96 15.95
CA GLU A 795 2.80 -27.82 14.80
C GLU A 795 3.50 -26.46 14.89
N PHE A 796 4.84 -26.49 14.92
CA PHE A 796 5.63 -25.28 14.95
C PHE A 796 5.52 -24.58 13.60
N ASN A 797 4.46 -23.78 13.44
CA ASN A 797 4.24 -22.95 12.26
C ASN A 797 4.76 -21.54 12.54
N SER A 798 6.07 -21.38 12.35
CA SER A 798 6.74 -20.08 12.32
C SER A 798 6.83 -19.63 10.86
N PRO A 799 5.89 -18.80 10.36
CA PRO A 799 6.03 -18.28 9.02
C PRO A 799 7.24 -17.36 8.96
N PHE A 800 8.07 -17.59 7.96
CA PHE A 800 9.29 -16.85 7.70
C PHE A 800 9.24 -16.36 6.27
N SER A 801 9.34 -15.05 6.07
CA SER A 801 9.41 -14.46 4.74
C SER A 801 10.65 -13.59 4.65
N PHE A 802 11.34 -13.64 3.53
CA PHE A 802 12.41 -12.69 3.25
C PHE A 802 12.46 -12.35 1.77
N SER A 803 12.90 -11.13 1.46
CA SER A 803 13.17 -10.73 0.09
C SER A 803 14.60 -10.20 -0.03
N VAL A 804 15.36 -10.70 -1.00
CA VAL A 804 16.74 -10.28 -1.26
C VAL A 804 16.80 -9.67 -2.65
N ASN A 805 17.34 -8.47 -2.75
CA ASN A 805 17.60 -7.78 -3.99
C ASN A 805 19.11 -7.55 -4.11
N PHE A 806 19.73 -8.23 -5.06
CA PHE A 806 21.11 -8.00 -5.46
C PHE A 806 21.14 -7.10 -6.70
N SER A 807 22.00 -6.10 -6.70
CA SER A 807 22.25 -5.26 -7.87
C SER A 807 23.74 -5.03 -8.08
N TYR A 808 24.20 -5.38 -9.29
CA TYR A 808 25.54 -5.13 -9.78
C TYR A 808 25.47 -4.20 -10.99
N ARG A 809 26.28 -3.16 -11.01
CA ARG A 809 26.45 -2.28 -12.18
C ARG A 809 27.92 -2.00 -12.37
N TRP A 810 28.36 -2.12 -13.61
CA TRP A 810 29.70 -1.83 -14.06
C TRP A 810 29.62 -0.99 -15.33
N ASN A 811 30.32 0.14 -15.34
CA ASN A 811 30.44 1.00 -16.51
C ASN A 811 31.92 1.26 -16.78
N LEU A 812 32.34 1.00 -18.01
CA LEU A 812 33.66 1.36 -18.51
C LEU A 812 33.79 2.88 -18.49
N ASN A 813 34.90 3.36 -17.92
CA ASN A 813 35.29 4.76 -17.99
C ASN A 813 36.62 4.85 -18.76
N PRO A 814 36.61 5.20 -20.06
CA PRO A 814 37.81 5.11 -20.89
C PRO A 814 39.00 5.96 -20.43
N THR A 815 38.73 7.05 -19.72
CA THR A 815 39.74 8.05 -19.30
C THR A 815 40.11 7.95 -17.81
N GLY A 816 39.57 6.97 -17.07
CA GLY A 816 39.81 6.86 -15.64
C GLY A 816 39.44 5.50 -15.07
N SER A 817 39.12 5.45 -13.78
CA SER A 817 38.67 4.21 -13.13
C SER A 817 37.24 3.88 -13.51
N ASN A 818 36.99 2.60 -13.79
CA ASN A 818 35.67 2.08 -14.09
C ASN A 818 34.72 2.29 -12.91
N ARG A 819 33.49 2.74 -13.18
CA ARG A 819 32.48 2.93 -12.14
C ARG A 819 31.81 1.60 -11.87
N THR A 820 32.07 1.05 -10.68
CA THR A 820 31.48 -0.21 -10.22
C THR A 820 30.64 0.05 -8.98
N SER A 821 29.44 -0.52 -8.94
CA SER A 821 28.60 -0.57 -7.75
C SER A 821 28.05 -1.98 -7.59
N ALA A 822 28.14 -2.54 -6.40
CA ALA A 822 27.67 -3.89 -6.11
C ALA A 822 27.04 -3.88 -4.72
N THR A 823 25.72 -3.99 -4.67
CA THR A 823 24.96 -3.90 -3.42
C THR A 823 23.99 -5.06 -3.31
N ILE A 824 23.85 -5.60 -2.11
CA ILE A 824 22.79 -6.56 -1.75
C ILE A 824 21.95 -5.95 -0.65
N ASN A 825 20.63 -5.95 -0.83
CA ASN A 825 19.68 -5.46 0.15
C ASN A 825 18.68 -6.58 0.44
N ALA A 826 18.66 -7.06 1.67
CA ALA A 826 17.63 -7.95 2.17
C ALA A 826 16.56 -7.09 2.85
N ASN A 827 15.41 -6.99 2.17
CA ASN A 827 14.27 -6.21 2.61
C ASN A 827 13.21 -7.15 3.20
N ASN A 828 12.42 -6.64 4.15
CA ASN A 828 11.26 -7.36 4.70
C ASN A 828 11.60 -8.77 5.23
N ILE A 829 12.78 -8.93 5.85
CA ILE A 829 13.06 -10.16 6.60
C ILE A 829 12.09 -10.17 7.78
N ASN A 830 11.08 -11.02 7.73
CA ASN A 830 10.09 -11.18 8.77
C ASN A 830 10.13 -12.61 9.28
N LEU A 831 10.48 -12.76 10.55
CA LEU A 831 10.59 -14.02 11.25
C LEU A 831 9.64 -14.01 12.44
N LYS A 832 8.62 -14.86 12.40
CA LYS A 832 7.76 -15.09 13.57
C LYS A 832 8.41 -16.09 14.52
N LEU A 833 9.35 -15.66 15.36
CA LEU A 833 10.09 -16.52 16.31
C LEU A 833 9.17 -17.47 17.09
N THR A 834 7.97 -17.00 17.46
CA THR A 834 6.85 -17.80 17.99
C THR A 834 5.53 -17.16 17.51
N PRO A 835 4.34 -17.76 17.73
CA PRO A 835 3.06 -17.13 17.35
C PRO A 835 2.84 -15.71 17.89
N ARG A 836 3.57 -15.30 18.92
CA ARG A 836 3.46 -14.01 19.61
C ARG A 836 4.65 -13.08 19.42
N TRP A 837 5.75 -13.56 18.85
CA TRP A 837 6.96 -12.78 18.62
C TRP A 837 7.17 -12.60 17.12
N ASP A 838 7.23 -11.35 16.68
CA ASP A 838 7.38 -10.95 15.28
C ASP A 838 8.64 -10.08 15.18
N PHE A 839 9.67 -10.61 14.55
CA PHE A 839 10.92 -9.94 14.31
C PHE A 839 11.01 -9.51 12.86
N ARG A 840 11.19 -8.22 12.62
CA ARG A 840 11.37 -7.64 11.28
C ARG A 840 12.70 -6.96 11.18
N THR A 841 13.39 -7.16 10.07
CA THR A 841 14.62 -6.43 9.79
C THR A 841 14.80 -6.15 8.29
N GLN A 842 15.55 -5.10 8.02
CA GLN A 842 16.14 -4.81 6.73
C GLN A 842 17.63 -4.57 6.92
N ILE A 843 18.43 -5.17 6.05
CA ILE A 843 19.89 -5.07 6.07
C ILE A 843 20.40 -5.06 4.64
N GLY A 844 21.48 -4.33 4.39
CA GLY A 844 22.17 -4.38 3.12
C GLY A 844 23.68 -4.24 3.28
N TYR A 845 24.38 -4.53 2.22
CA TYR A 845 25.84 -4.51 2.16
C TYR A 845 26.31 -4.01 0.80
N ASP A 846 27.23 -3.05 0.81
CA ASP A 846 27.93 -2.54 -0.37
C ASP A 846 29.28 -3.25 -0.50
N PHE A 847 29.42 -4.12 -1.51
CA PHE A 847 30.64 -4.89 -1.75
C PHE A 847 31.81 -4.04 -2.28
N VAL A 848 31.54 -2.85 -2.82
CA VAL A 848 32.57 -1.93 -3.31
C VAL A 848 33.16 -1.12 -2.16
N ARG A 849 32.29 -0.57 -1.30
CA ARG A 849 32.71 0.18 -0.10
C ARG A 849 33.12 -0.72 1.06
N LYS A 850 32.69 -1.98 1.04
CA LYS A 850 32.87 -2.96 2.13
C LYS A 850 32.20 -2.52 3.43
N GLU A 851 31.02 -1.92 3.31
CA GLU A 851 30.25 -1.34 4.41
C GLU A 851 28.82 -1.87 4.43
N LEU A 852 28.24 -1.96 5.63
CA LEU A 852 26.81 -2.24 5.80
C LEU A 852 26.00 -0.99 5.48
N THR A 853 24.88 -1.15 4.78
CA THR A 853 23.91 -0.07 4.57
C THR A 853 23.09 0.14 5.84
N PRO A 854 22.43 1.31 6.02
CA PRO A 854 21.56 1.55 7.17
C PRO A 854 20.54 0.42 7.33
N SER A 855 20.45 -0.11 8.56
CA SER A 855 19.66 -1.30 8.88
C SER A 855 18.64 -0.97 9.96
N GLN A 856 17.47 -1.58 9.91
CA GLN A 856 16.45 -1.39 10.95
C GLN A 856 16.07 -2.75 11.51
N PHE A 857 15.92 -2.81 12.83
CA PHE A 857 15.47 -3.98 13.56
C PHE A 857 14.21 -3.61 14.33
N SER A 858 13.15 -4.40 14.15
CA SER A 858 11.90 -4.25 14.88
C SER A 858 11.54 -5.57 15.52
N LEU A 859 11.21 -5.54 16.80
CA LEU A 859 10.80 -6.68 17.58
C LEU A 859 9.45 -6.34 18.22
N ASN A 860 8.43 -7.11 17.85
CA ASN A 860 7.09 -6.96 18.40
C ASN A 860 6.71 -8.22 19.18
N ARG A 861 6.11 -8.05 20.34
CA ARG A 861 5.57 -9.14 21.17
C ARG A 861 4.13 -8.85 21.55
N SER A 862 3.20 -9.68 21.08
CA SER A 862 1.85 -9.71 21.63
C SER A 862 1.84 -10.53 22.92
N MET A 863 1.47 -9.89 24.02
CA MET A 863 1.39 -10.43 25.37
C MET A 863 -0.06 -10.44 25.85
N HIS A 864 -0.97 -11.09 25.08
CA HIS A 864 -2.42 -11.22 25.32
C HIS A 864 -3.21 -9.91 25.46
N CYS A 865 -2.88 -9.13 26.48
CA CYS A 865 -3.49 -7.85 26.82
C CYS A 865 -2.51 -6.70 26.71
N TRP A 866 -1.25 -6.99 26.36
CA TRP A 866 -0.21 -5.99 26.14
C TRP A 866 0.45 -6.22 24.79
N ASN A 867 0.92 -5.17 24.14
CA ASN A 867 1.70 -5.22 22.94
C ASN A 867 2.99 -4.43 23.18
N LEU A 868 4.11 -5.14 23.16
CA LEU A 868 5.43 -4.53 23.23
C LEU A 868 5.96 -4.36 21.82
N SER A 869 6.42 -3.15 21.50
CA SER A 869 7.09 -2.83 20.26
C SER A 869 8.43 -2.18 20.57
N PHE A 870 9.48 -2.72 19.98
CA PHE A 870 10.82 -2.19 20.10
C PHE A 870 11.44 -2.07 18.71
N THR A 871 11.83 -0.87 18.33
CA THR A 871 12.44 -0.59 17.02
C THR A 871 13.76 0.13 17.22
N MET A 872 14.81 -0.34 16.55
CA MET A 872 16.12 0.30 16.63
C MET A 872 16.83 0.32 15.27
N ASN A 873 17.69 1.32 15.12
CA ASN A 873 18.81 1.26 14.18
C ASN A 873 20.10 1.41 15.00
N PRO A 874 20.90 0.35 15.18
CA PRO A 874 22.13 0.41 15.96
C PRO A 874 23.36 0.88 15.16
N PHE A 875 23.28 0.94 13.83
CA PHE A 875 24.44 1.16 12.96
C PHE A 875 24.29 2.41 12.08
N GLY A 876 25.44 2.97 11.67
CA GLY A 876 25.51 4.16 10.83
C GLY A 876 25.29 5.47 11.61
N GLU A 877 25.17 6.58 10.88
CA GLU A 877 25.12 7.94 11.43
C GLU A 877 23.80 8.27 12.16
N SER A 878 22.90 7.31 12.32
CA SER A 878 21.52 7.56 12.75
C SER A 878 20.98 6.48 13.64
N GLN A 879 21.50 6.51 14.85
CA GLN A 879 21.13 5.61 15.92
C GLN A 879 19.89 6.10 16.64
N TYR A 880 18.90 5.22 16.78
CA TYR A 880 17.69 5.47 17.55
C TYR A 880 17.16 4.19 18.16
N TYR A 881 16.45 4.36 19.28
CA TYR A 881 15.77 3.29 20.00
C TYR A 881 14.37 3.76 20.38
N PHE A 882 13.36 3.06 19.89
CA PHE A 882 11.97 3.28 20.25
C PHE A 882 11.48 2.12 21.08
N PHE A 883 10.89 2.46 22.22
CA PHE A 883 10.26 1.49 23.10
C PHE A 883 8.82 1.92 23.36
N SER A 884 7.90 1.04 23.00
CA SER A 884 6.47 1.25 23.21
C SER A 884 5.87 0.02 23.88
N LEU A 885 5.19 0.23 24.99
CA LEU A 885 4.42 -0.80 25.69
C LEU A 885 2.97 -0.33 25.77
N ARG A 886 2.09 -1.09 25.11
CA ARG A 886 0.68 -0.73 24.90
C ARG A 886 -0.24 -1.77 25.49
N ILE A 887 -1.44 -1.39 25.89
CA ILE A 887 -2.49 -2.33 26.31
C ILE A 887 -3.31 -2.67 25.06
N ASP A 888 -3.40 -3.96 24.73
CA ASP A 888 -4.09 -4.52 23.57
C ASP A 888 -5.62 -4.54 23.75
N ALA A 889 -6.18 -3.44 24.27
CA ALA A 889 -7.59 -3.29 24.53
C ALA A 889 -8.03 -1.86 24.21
N GLY A 890 -8.72 -1.68 23.08
CA GLY A 890 -9.40 -0.42 22.74
C GLY A 890 -10.39 0.06 23.82
N GLN A 891 -10.73 -0.80 24.78
CA GLN A 891 -11.66 -0.53 25.88
C GLN A 891 -11.05 0.38 26.97
N LEU A 892 -9.75 0.26 27.28
CA LEU A 892 -9.11 1.13 28.27
C LEU A 892 -8.88 2.56 27.73
N GLN A 893 -8.56 2.69 26.44
CA GLN A 893 -8.48 4.00 25.78
C GLN A 893 -9.83 4.74 25.87
N GLY A 894 -10.95 4.06 25.55
CA GLY A 894 -12.28 4.66 25.66
C GLY A 894 -12.71 5.03 27.08
N ILE A 895 -12.16 4.37 28.12
CA ILE A 895 -12.45 4.68 29.53
C ILE A 895 -11.78 5.96 30.00
N ILE A 896 -10.50 6.15 29.64
CA ILE A 896 -9.75 7.37 29.97
C ILE A 896 -10.33 8.58 29.22
N GLN A 897 -10.83 8.36 28.00
CA GLN A 897 -11.37 9.42 27.14
C GLN A 897 -12.74 9.93 27.60
N LYS A 898 -13.58 9.06 28.20
CA LYS A 898 -14.94 9.41 28.67
C LYS A 898 -14.99 9.99 30.08
N LEU A 899 -13.86 10.43 30.62
CA LEU A 899 -13.80 11.06 31.94
C LEU A 899 -14.56 12.40 31.95
N PRO A 900 -15.26 12.75 33.04
CA PRO A 900 -16.15 13.92 33.09
C PRO A 900 -15.47 15.26 32.74
N ILE A 901 -14.16 15.35 32.94
CA ILE A 901 -13.35 16.55 32.68
C ILE A 901 -13.02 16.70 31.17
N LEU A 902 -12.96 15.59 30.42
CA LEU A 902 -12.60 15.56 28.99
C LEU A 902 -13.84 15.48 28.07
N ASN A 903 -14.97 14.96 28.56
CA ASN A 903 -16.25 14.85 27.84
C ASN A 903 -16.86 16.18 27.38
N ASN A 904 -16.43 17.32 27.95
CA ASN A 904 -16.94 18.63 27.53
C ASN A 904 -16.51 19.03 26.11
N LEU A 905 -15.47 18.40 25.55
CA LEU A 905 -15.04 18.62 24.17
C LEU A 905 -15.87 17.80 23.16
N GLU A 906 -16.29 16.57 23.50
CA GLU A 906 -17.12 15.71 22.64
C GLU A 906 -18.56 16.21 22.45
N ARG A 907 -19.13 16.94 23.42
CA ARG A 907 -20.50 17.47 23.32
C ARG A 907 -20.69 18.53 22.23
N SER A 908 -19.61 19.08 21.68
CA SER A 908 -19.68 20.12 20.63
C SER A 908 -19.86 19.58 19.21
N SER A 909 -19.77 18.26 19.00
CA SER A 909 -19.73 17.65 17.65
C SER A 909 -20.87 16.67 17.32
N THR A 910 -21.89 16.53 18.18
CA THR A 910 -23.06 15.67 17.89
C THR A 910 -24.25 16.49 17.37
N PRO A 911 -24.85 16.16 16.20
CA PRO A 911 -26.05 16.85 15.69
C PRO A 911 -27.33 16.54 16.48
N THR A 912 -27.27 15.62 17.43
CA THR A 912 -28.44 15.14 18.19
C THR A 912 -28.50 15.82 19.55
N GLY A 913 -28.76 17.12 19.54
CA GLY A 913 -29.21 17.86 20.72
C GLY A 913 -30.56 17.33 21.20
N ARG A 914 -30.57 16.40 22.17
CA ARG A 914 -31.75 16.19 23.00
C ARG A 914 -31.87 17.40 23.92
N GLY A 915 -32.96 18.15 23.72
CA GLY A 915 -33.29 19.33 24.51
C GLY A 915 -33.23 19.06 26.00
N ALA A 916 -32.67 20.03 26.74
CA ALA A 916 -32.62 20.04 28.19
C ALA A 916 -34.03 19.87 28.78
N PRO A 917 -34.23 19.05 29.84
CA PRO A 917 -35.48 19.05 30.58
C PRO A 917 -35.62 20.39 31.31
N ARG A 918 -36.73 21.09 31.07
CA ARG A 918 -37.17 22.21 31.92
C ARG A 918 -37.66 21.65 33.27
N GLY A 919 -37.20 22.25 34.36
CA GLY A 919 -37.56 21.95 35.76
C GLY A 919 -36.43 21.20 36.46
N PHE A 920 -35.74 21.76 37.46
CA PHE A 920 -36.22 22.42 38.66
C PHE A 920 -35.24 23.53 39.10
N ARG A 921 -35.76 24.47 39.91
CA ARG A 921 -35.00 25.47 40.66
C ARG A 921 -33.94 24.83 41.57
#